data_AF-A0A7Z9LRA7-F1
#
_entry.id   AF-A0A7Z9LRA7-F1
#
_cell.length_a   1.000
_cell.length_b   1.000
_cell.length_c   1.000
_cell.angle_alpha   90.00
_cell.angle_beta   90.00
_cell.angle_gamma   90.00
#
_symmetry.space_group_name_H-M   'P 1'
#
loop_
_entity.id
_entity.type
_entity.pdbx_description
1 polymer ?
#
loop_
_entity_poly.entity_id
_entity_poly.type
_entity_poly.pdbx_seq_one_letter_code
_entity_poly.pdbx_strand_id
1 'polypeptide(L)'
;MKPKAIISLVIVFAVLAVIIVAKRSQDTQVSIVEQAELTPLIPEDADISTVDRLEIYAGVKSGERVVLTLVDEQWKVASLFDARAVKGRAQQMLDAVASLQGEFRAKVTDDALADYDLTDERAFHTIGFTGDRQEVFHVLTGKSPNYGDMFMRASGSDNVYIVNKNIRRDAFLYSLDYDDPPKSLPWLDKQIVGIKGDDFTKMELTMTDKIMVAEKRDIPKEESESSDSEEPDTSIEITEAEKEWVVTQGGFKGDLHQTPFRDLERYVSNLTAMTAISPEKETIWGTDNPNYHLTMHRENGELIDLEISHPSLNGPAYVKRIDNNDETLYSIELSKFEALFAAGGAYYDLPGLLLEEDSMTTMGYTSPDGTVTIVKDGDHWKVVSPTSDLPVDHTALATMERVISSWQAADYADAATDGGFADSQHSVSFATADKTHRITLGAESEHIMGRYAQLEDAADTLVMSHADFKNIFLSSKELFELHLVPVDDDDEIVHVEMTQGDSIVVFDLGDIDWEATTEDDFFEPKQTAIDALLTSISEAEADDVLLDAPTAPAETVGSLLIKSDEGSEWKLDIAKAEEETYSVSLNGSISTYTIDQELFGKLLPSLESFKSTEGEEVVSFQAPQLDPAPVDDGHDGHDH
;
A
#
# COMPACT_ATOMS: atom_id res chain seq x y z
N MET A 1 -86.81 -6.95 25.91
CA MET A 1 -87.25 -6.81 24.50
C MET A 1 -88.20 -7.95 24.17
N LYS A 2 -89.29 -7.70 23.41
CA LYS A 2 -90.20 -8.78 23.01
C LYS A 2 -89.42 -9.79 22.14
N PRO A 3 -89.51 -11.11 22.39
CA PRO A 3 -88.69 -12.13 21.70
C PRO A 3 -88.80 -12.08 20.17
N LYS A 4 -89.90 -11.55 19.63
CA LYS A 4 -90.07 -11.33 18.18
C LYS A 4 -89.10 -10.29 17.60
N ALA A 5 -88.68 -9.28 18.36
CA ALA A 5 -87.75 -8.25 17.88
C ALA A 5 -86.30 -8.75 17.80
N ILE A 6 -85.92 -9.68 18.68
CA ILE A 6 -84.57 -10.28 18.68
C ILE A 6 -84.41 -11.23 17.48
N ILE A 7 -85.45 -12.01 17.17
CA ILE A 7 -85.44 -12.92 16.00
C ILE A 7 -85.27 -12.13 14.69
N SER A 8 -85.97 -11.01 14.53
CA SER A 8 -85.81 -10.15 13.34
C SER A 8 -84.39 -9.62 13.20
N LEU A 9 -83.75 -9.23 14.31
CA LEU A 9 -82.40 -8.69 14.30
C LEU A 9 -81.35 -9.76 13.96
N VAL A 10 -81.52 -10.98 14.46
CA VAL A 10 -80.65 -12.12 14.14
C VAL A 10 -80.74 -12.51 12.67
N ILE A 11 -81.94 -12.49 12.08
CA ILE A 11 -82.12 -12.77 10.65
C ILE A 11 -81.43 -11.69 9.80
N VAL A 12 -81.58 -10.42 10.16
CA VAL A 12 -80.90 -9.32 9.45
C VAL A 12 -79.38 -9.45 9.57
N PHE A 13 -78.86 -9.83 10.74
CA PHE A 13 -77.42 -10.08 10.93
C PHE A 13 -76.92 -11.28 10.13
N ALA A 14 -77.69 -12.38 10.08
CA ALA A 14 -77.34 -13.55 9.28
C ALA A 14 -77.33 -13.23 7.78
N VAL A 15 -78.30 -12.46 7.30
CA VAL A 15 -78.35 -12.00 5.90
C VAL A 15 -77.17 -11.07 5.60
N LEU A 16 -76.85 -10.13 6.49
CA LEU A 16 -75.69 -9.26 6.34
C LEU A 16 -74.37 -10.03 6.35
N ALA A 17 -74.23 -11.02 7.23
CA ALA A 17 -73.04 -11.88 7.28
C ALA A 17 -72.88 -12.68 5.99
N VAL A 18 -73.97 -13.26 5.45
CA VAL A 18 -73.94 -13.98 4.17
C VAL A 18 -73.60 -13.03 3.01
N ILE A 19 -74.14 -11.80 3.00
CA ILE A 19 -73.81 -10.79 1.98
C ILE A 19 -72.34 -10.36 2.09
N ILE A 20 -71.81 -10.16 3.29
CA ILE A 20 -70.39 -9.80 3.50
C ILE A 20 -69.47 -10.92 3.04
N VAL A 21 -69.78 -12.19 3.36
CA VAL A 21 -68.99 -13.35 2.92
C VAL A 21 -69.07 -13.53 1.41
N ALA A 22 -70.25 -13.38 0.80
CA ALA A 22 -70.42 -13.45 -0.65
C ALA A 22 -69.70 -12.29 -1.37
N LYS A 23 -69.69 -11.08 -0.80
CA LYS A 23 -68.96 -9.94 -1.36
C LYS A 23 -67.45 -10.12 -1.23
N ARG A 24 -66.96 -10.64 -0.10
CA ARG A 24 -65.54 -11.00 0.09
C ARG A 24 -65.07 -12.14 -0.80
N SER A 25 -65.96 -13.04 -1.24
CA SER A 25 -65.60 -14.12 -2.17
C SER A 25 -65.72 -13.74 -3.64
N GLN A 26 -66.36 -12.60 -3.95
CA GLN A 26 -66.47 -12.06 -5.32
C GLN A 26 -65.47 -10.94 -5.61
N ASP A 27 -64.94 -10.29 -4.56
CA ASP A 27 -63.68 -9.54 -4.65
C ASP A 27 -62.50 -10.53 -4.76
N THR A 28 -62.45 -11.28 -5.86
CA THR A 28 -61.18 -11.78 -6.38
C THR A 28 -60.34 -10.52 -6.56
N GLN A 29 -59.38 -10.30 -5.66
CA GLN A 29 -58.37 -9.27 -5.88
C GLN A 29 -57.68 -9.65 -7.18
N VAL A 30 -58.13 -9.03 -8.27
CA VAL A 30 -57.44 -9.00 -9.56
C VAL A 30 -56.02 -8.62 -9.17
N SER A 31 -55.07 -9.51 -9.44
CA SER A 31 -53.71 -9.29 -8.97
C SER A 31 -53.21 -7.97 -9.55
N ILE A 32 -52.35 -7.23 -8.83
CA ILE A 32 -51.79 -5.97 -9.34
C ILE A 32 -51.17 -6.16 -10.74
N VAL A 33 -50.69 -7.37 -11.05
CA VAL A 33 -50.19 -7.81 -12.35
C VAL A 33 -51.26 -7.72 -13.46
N GLU A 34 -52.50 -8.12 -13.18
CA GLU A 34 -53.62 -8.04 -14.14
C GLU A 34 -54.17 -6.63 -14.32
N GLN A 35 -53.96 -5.72 -13.35
CA GLN A 35 -54.36 -4.30 -13.49
C GLN A 35 -53.29 -3.43 -14.16
N ALA A 36 -52.02 -3.83 -14.09
CA ALA A 36 -50.87 -3.07 -14.62
C ALA A 36 -50.35 -3.57 -15.98
N GLU A 37 -50.97 -4.60 -16.58
CA GLU A 37 -50.59 -5.18 -17.88
C GLU A 37 -49.07 -5.49 -17.98
N LEU A 38 -48.48 -6.01 -16.89
CA LEU A 38 -47.05 -6.31 -16.85
C LEU A 38 -46.71 -7.42 -17.85
N THR A 39 -45.77 -7.13 -18.75
CA THR A 39 -45.31 -8.07 -19.77
C THR A 39 -43.98 -8.68 -19.36
N PRO A 40 -43.81 -10.02 -19.38
CA PRO A 40 -42.51 -10.67 -19.20
C PRO A 40 -41.49 -10.18 -20.24
N LEU A 41 -40.26 -9.91 -19.83
CA LEU A 41 -39.20 -9.48 -20.75
C LEU A 41 -38.43 -10.65 -21.39
N ILE A 42 -38.54 -11.85 -20.82
CA ILE A 42 -37.96 -13.08 -21.37
C ILE A 42 -39.04 -13.89 -22.10
N PRO A 43 -38.70 -14.67 -23.14
CA PRO A 43 -39.64 -15.56 -23.81
C PRO A 43 -40.30 -16.54 -22.82
N GLU A 44 -41.60 -16.82 -23.00
CA GLU A 44 -42.33 -17.74 -22.10
C GLU A 44 -41.81 -19.19 -22.16
N ASP A 45 -41.16 -19.55 -23.27
CA ASP A 45 -40.53 -20.85 -23.50
C ASP A 45 -39.06 -20.91 -23.08
N ALA A 46 -38.49 -19.80 -22.58
CA ALA A 46 -37.11 -19.76 -22.10
C ALA A 46 -36.97 -20.53 -20.78
N ASP A 47 -36.21 -21.63 -20.80
CA ASP A 47 -35.86 -22.38 -19.59
C ASP A 47 -34.54 -21.88 -19.01
N ILE A 48 -34.62 -20.93 -18.08
CA ILE A 48 -33.47 -20.34 -17.39
C ILE A 48 -32.62 -21.39 -16.65
N SER A 49 -33.20 -22.54 -16.27
CA SER A 49 -32.45 -23.61 -15.60
C SER A 49 -31.44 -24.32 -16.50
N THR A 50 -31.56 -24.13 -17.82
CA THR A 50 -30.62 -24.66 -18.82
C THR A 50 -29.43 -23.74 -19.09
N VAL A 51 -29.43 -22.54 -18.50
CA VAL A 51 -28.35 -21.56 -18.71
C VAL A 51 -27.10 -22.00 -17.96
N ASP A 52 -26.03 -22.25 -18.71
CA ASP A 52 -24.69 -22.60 -18.20
C ASP A 52 -23.63 -21.55 -18.53
N ARG A 53 -24.01 -20.48 -19.25
CA ARG A 53 -23.15 -19.33 -19.51
C ARG A 53 -23.92 -18.03 -19.41
N LEU A 54 -23.40 -17.09 -18.64
CA LEU A 54 -23.96 -15.76 -18.45
C LEU A 54 -22.94 -14.70 -18.89
N GLU A 55 -23.33 -13.84 -19.83
CA GLU A 55 -22.53 -12.69 -20.26
C GLU A 55 -23.18 -11.38 -19.85
N ILE A 56 -22.38 -10.48 -19.28
CA ILE A 56 -22.82 -9.18 -18.81
C ILE A 56 -21.81 -8.12 -19.25
N TYR A 57 -22.26 -7.05 -19.91
CA TYR A 57 -21.39 -5.97 -20.37
C TYR A 57 -22.16 -4.68 -20.67
N ALA A 58 -21.45 -3.55 -20.66
CA ALA A 58 -21.95 -2.28 -21.21
C ALA A 58 -21.69 -2.24 -22.73
N GLY A 59 -22.68 -1.88 -23.55
CA GLY A 59 -22.58 -1.86 -25.02
C GLY A 59 -21.38 -1.05 -25.51
N VAL A 60 -21.13 0.10 -24.89
CA VAL A 60 -20.01 1.01 -25.19
C VAL A 60 -18.63 0.38 -24.97
N LYS A 61 -18.57 -0.68 -24.16
CA LYS A 61 -17.35 -1.41 -23.76
C LYS A 61 -17.58 -2.91 -23.81
N SER A 62 -18.10 -3.43 -24.92
CA SER A 62 -18.39 -4.87 -25.11
C SER A 62 -17.16 -5.80 -25.01
N GLY A 63 -15.95 -5.23 -25.08
CA GLY A 63 -14.69 -5.94 -24.78
C GLY A 63 -14.45 -6.22 -23.29
N GLU A 64 -15.03 -5.41 -22.40
CA GLU A 64 -14.89 -5.50 -20.94
C GLU A 64 -16.09 -6.25 -20.32
N ARG A 65 -16.34 -7.46 -20.82
CA ARG A 65 -17.47 -8.29 -20.37
C ARG A 65 -17.11 -9.16 -19.18
N VAL A 66 -18.06 -9.36 -18.28
CA VAL A 66 -18.02 -10.44 -17.29
C VAL A 66 -18.66 -11.68 -17.91
N VAL A 67 -17.94 -12.79 -17.91
CA VAL A 67 -18.44 -14.08 -18.38
C VAL A 67 -18.41 -15.06 -17.22
N LEU A 68 -19.57 -15.62 -16.89
CA LEU A 68 -19.69 -16.72 -15.95
C LEU A 68 -20.04 -18.00 -16.71
N THR A 69 -19.43 -19.11 -16.31
CA THR A 69 -19.67 -20.44 -16.90
C THR A 69 -19.92 -21.45 -15.79
N LEU A 70 -20.90 -22.34 -15.98
CA LEU A 70 -21.18 -23.44 -15.06
C LEU A 70 -20.37 -24.66 -15.51
N VAL A 71 -19.39 -25.07 -14.69
CA VAL A 71 -18.53 -26.23 -14.95
C VAL A 71 -18.58 -27.11 -13.72
N ASP A 72 -18.92 -28.40 -13.91
CA ASP A 72 -19.05 -29.38 -12.82
C ASP A 72 -19.93 -28.88 -11.66
N GLU A 73 -21.10 -28.31 -12.00
CA GLU A 73 -22.07 -27.72 -11.05
C GLU A 73 -21.56 -26.50 -10.27
N GLN A 74 -20.38 -25.96 -10.60
CA GLN A 74 -19.83 -24.76 -9.99
C GLN A 74 -19.69 -23.64 -11.02
N TRP A 75 -20.23 -22.46 -10.68
CA TRP A 75 -20.00 -21.26 -11.48
C TRP A 75 -18.53 -20.83 -11.38
N LYS A 76 -17.93 -20.53 -12.54
CA LYS A 76 -16.59 -20.00 -12.73
C LYS A 76 -16.67 -18.65 -13.43
N VAL A 77 -15.72 -17.78 -13.17
CA VAL A 77 -15.57 -16.47 -13.79
C VAL A 77 -14.62 -16.62 -14.97
N ALA A 78 -15.14 -17.05 -16.13
CA ALA A 78 -14.34 -17.28 -17.33
C ALA A 78 -13.58 -16.03 -17.80
N SER A 79 -14.14 -14.84 -17.58
CA SER A 79 -13.46 -13.56 -17.82
C SER A 79 -12.32 -13.26 -16.84
N LEU A 80 -12.07 -14.14 -15.87
CA LEU A 80 -11.02 -14.05 -14.87
C LEU A 80 -10.36 -15.43 -14.70
N PHE A 81 -9.95 -16.02 -15.82
CA PHE A 81 -9.14 -17.25 -15.88
C PHE A 81 -9.83 -18.46 -15.25
N ASP A 82 -11.14 -18.58 -15.44
CA ASP A 82 -11.96 -19.69 -14.92
C ASP A 82 -11.92 -19.85 -13.38
N ALA A 83 -11.58 -18.77 -12.66
CA ALA A 83 -11.57 -18.75 -11.22
C ALA A 83 -12.97 -19.01 -10.63
N ARG A 84 -13.03 -19.61 -9.44
CA ARG A 84 -14.29 -19.95 -8.77
C ARG A 84 -15.15 -18.70 -8.55
N ALA A 85 -16.44 -18.76 -8.88
CA ALA A 85 -17.38 -17.69 -8.58
C ALA A 85 -18.01 -17.87 -7.18
N VAL A 86 -18.37 -16.78 -6.51
CA VAL A 86 -19.07 -16.86 -5.22
C VAL A 86 -20.38 -17.61 -5.37
N LYS A 87 -20.54 -18.61 -4.51
CA LYS A 87 -21.71 -19.49 -4.49
C LYS A 87 -23.01 -18.68 -4.47
N GLY A 88 -23.88 -18.98 -5.43
CA GLY A 88 -25.22 -18.39 -5.54
C GLY A 88 -25.29 -17.03 -6.25
N ARG A 89 -24.18 -16.31 -6.50
CA ARG A 89 -24.25 -14.99 -7.17
C ARG A 89 -24.80 -15.09 -8.59
N ALA A 90 -24.32 -16.03 -9.39
CA ALA A 90 -24.83 -16.26 -10.74
C ALA A 90 -26.33 -16.63 -10.72
N GLN A 91 -26.73 -17.51 -9.79
CA GLN A 91 -28.14 -17.89 -9.63
C GLN A 91 -29.01 -16.70 -9.25
N GLN A 92 -28.56 -15.83 -8.33
CA GLN A 92 -29.28 -14.61 -7.95
C GLN A 92 -29.53 -13.70 -9.15
N MET A 93 -28.56 -13.60 -10.08
CA MET A 93 -28.72 -12.83 -11.31
C MET A 93 -29.71 -13.50 -12.26
N LEU A 94 -29.63 -14.82 -12.45
CA LEU A 94 -30.57 -15.58 -13.28
C LEU A 94 -32.01 -15.48 -12.74
N ASP A 95 -32.19 -15.58 -11.43
CA ASP A 95 -33.50 -15.40 -10.76
C ASP A 95 -34.02 -13.96 -10.95
N ALA A 96 -33.13 -12.97 -10.85
CA ALA A 96 -33.48 -11.57 -11.10
C ALA A 96 -33.98 -11.37 -12.53
N VAL A 97 -33.29 -11.92 -13.52
CA VAL A 97 -33.70 -11.87 -14.94
C VAL A 97 -35.01 -12.62 -15.19
N ALA A 98 -35.16 -13.82 -14.61
CA ALA A 98 -36.38 -14.63 -14.75
C ALA A 98 -37.63 -13.91 -14.22
N SER A 99 -37.45 -13.04 -13.22
CA SER A 99 -38.53 -12.25 -12.62
C SER A 99 -38.86 -10.95 -13.34
N LEU A 100 -38.16 -10.60 -14.43
CA LEU A 100 -38.35 -9.33 -15.11
C LEU A 100 -39.71 -9.26 -15.80
N GLN A 101 -40.55 -8.35 -15.29
CA GLN A 101 -41.81 -7.97 -15.89
C GLN A 101 -41.90 -6.45 -15.90
N GLY A 102 -42.36 -5.87 -17.00
CA GLY A 102 -42.37 -4.43 -17.20
C GLY A 102 -43.70 -3.88 -17.69
N GLU A 103 -43.97 -2.62 -17.33
CA GLU A 103 -45.07 -1.85 -17.87
C GLU A 103 -44.69 -1.38 -19.28
N PHE A 104 -45.52 -1.69 -20.28
CA PHE A 104 -45.28 -1.26 -21.65
C PHE A 104 -45.28 0.28 -21.73
N ARG A 105 -44.19 0.86 -22.26
CA ARG A 105 -44.01 2.31 -22.30
C ARG A 105 -44.21 2.90 -23.69
N ALA A 106 -43.64 2.24 -24.70
CA ALA A 106 -43.68 2.69 -26.08
C ALA A 106 -43.23 1.57 -27.03
N LYS A 107 -43.68 1.65 -28.28
CA LYS A 107 -43.05 0.96 -29.41
C LYS A 107 -42.34 2.01 -30.26
N VAL A 108 -41.04 1.86 -30.45
CA VAL A 108 -40.19 2.90 -31.06
C VAL A 108 -39.37 2.33 -32.21
N THR A 109 -38.91 3.20 -33.12
CA THR A 109 -37.94 2.80 -34.16
C THR A 109 -36.55 2.66 -33.57
N ASP A 110 -35.65 1.98 -34.27
CA ASP A 110 -34.24 1.82 -33.85
C ASP A 110 -33.57 3.14 -33.45
N ASP A 111 -33.73 4.19 -34.26
CA ASP A 111 -33.17 5.51 -33.96
C ASP A 111 -33.69 6.12 -32.64
N ALA A 112 -34.94 5.81 -32.27
CA ALA A 112 -35.59 6.34 -31.08
C ALA A 112 -35.27 5.52 -29.82
N LEU A 113 -34.60 4.37 -29.93
CA LEU A 113 -34.07 3.63 -28.77
C LEU A 113 -32.95 4.40 -28.06
N ALA A 114 -32.25 5.29 -28.76
CA ALA A 114 -31.21 6.14 -28.19
C ALA A 114 -31.77 7.07 -27.09
N ASP A 115 -33.02 7.52 -27.22
CA ASP A 115 -33.69 8.35 -26.20
C ASP A 115 -33.88 7.61 -24.86
N TYR A 116 -33.74 6.28 -24.85
CA TYR A 116 -33.84 5.43 -23.67
C TYR A 116 -32.50 4.77 -23.28
N ASP A 117 -31.41 5.05 -24.01
CA ASP A 117 -30.15 4.30 -23.94
C ASP A 117 -30.33 2.79 -24.16
N LEU A 118 -31.24 2.40 -25.06
CA LEU A 118 -31.58 0.99 -25.36
C LEU A 118 -31.04 0.48 -26.70
N THR A 119 -30.17 1.25 -27.37
CA THR A 119 -29.44 0.76 -28.54
C THR A 119 -28.40 -0.27 -28.13
N ASP A 120 -28.04 -1.20 -29.03
CA ASP A 120 -27.07 -2.25 -28.72
C ASP A 120 -25.66 -1.70 -28.41
N GLU A 121 -25.36 -0.47 -28.85
CA GLU A 121 -24.09 0.19 -28.59
C GLU A 121 -24.06 0.93 -27.24
N ARG A 122 -25.22 1.20 -26.61
CA ARG A 122 -25.31 1.97 -25.36
C ARG A 122 -25.88 1.18 -24.19
N ALA A 123 -26.76 0.23 -24.45
CA ALA A 123 -27.45 -0.51 -23.41
C ALA A 123 -26.48 -1.37 -22.59
N PHE A 124 -26.89 -1.67 -21.36
CA PHE A 124 -26.28 -2.73 -20.58
C PHE A 124 -26.91 -4.08 -20.95
N HIS A 125 -26.10 -5.03 -21.39
CA HIS A 125 -26.56 -6.32 -21.87
C HIS A 125 -26.44 -7.39 -20.77
N THR A 126 -27.45 -8.25 -20.70
CA THR A 126 -27.41 -9.48 -19.90
C THR A 126 -27.93 -10.61 -20.77
N ILE A 127 -27.07 -11.61 -21.01
CA ILE A 127 -27.30 -12.68 -21.99
C ILE A 127 -27.06 -14.05 -21.35
N GLY A 128 -28.05 -14.93 -21.44
CA GLY A 128 -27.93 -16.32 -21.00
C GLY A 128 -27.81 -17.26 -22.20
N PHE A 129 -26.88 -18.21 -22.11
CA PHE A 129 -26.68 -19.26 -23.12
C PHE A 129 -26.75 -20.65 -22.50
N THR A 130 -27.15 -21.62 -23.30
CA THR A 130 -26.93 -23.06 -23.08
C THR A 130 -25.55 -23.50 -23.57
N GLY A 131 -25.14 -24.72 -23.24
CA GLY A 131 -23.80 -25.25 -23.54
C GLY A 131 -23.47 -25.40 -25.02
N ASP A 132 -24.47 -25.47 -25.91
CA ASP A 132 -24.30 -25.38 -27.37
C ASP A 132 -24.22 -23.94 -27.89
N ARG A 133 -24.16 -22.96 -26.97
CA ARG A 133 -24.11 -21.52 -27.20
C ARG A 133 -25.38 -20.97 -27.84
N GLN A 134 -26.50 -21.68 -27.71
CA GLN A 134 -27.80 -21.14 -28.05
C GLN A 134 -28.23 -20.10 -27.01
N GLU A 135 -28.69 -18.94 -27.47
CA GLU A 135 -29.21 -17.88 -26.61
C GLU A 135 -30.57 -18.30 -26.02
N VAL A 136 -30.68 -18.26 -24.69
CA VAL A 136 -31.92 -18.51 -23.93
C VAL A 136 -32.67 -17.20 -23.71
N PHE A 137 -31.95 -16.13 -23.40
CA PHE A 137 -32.49 -14.79 -23.26
C PHE A 137 -31.42 -13.74 -23.56
N HIS A 138 -31.86 -12.55 -23.98
CA HIS A 138 -31.02 -11.36 -24.11
C HIS A 138 -31.83 -10.12 -23.76
N VAL A 139 -31.49 -9.50 -22.63
CA VAL A 139 -32.16 -8.30 -22.13
C VAL A 139 -31.20 -7.11 -22.20
N LEU A 140 -31.71 -5.98 -22.69
CA LEU A 140 -31.02 -4.70 -22.76
C LEU A 140 -31.61 -3.76 -21.70
N THR A 141 -30.74 -3.19 -20.87
CA THR A 141 -31.09 -2.26 -19.79
C THR A 141 -30.51 -0.88 -20.08
N GLY A 142 -31.38 0.11 -20.24
CA GLY A 142 -31.03 1.49 -20.57
C GLY A 142 -30.95 2.39 -19.34
N LYS A 143 -31.29 3.67 -19.51
CA LYS A 143 -31.28 4.65 -18.42
C LYS A 143 -32.50 4.54 -17.50
N SER A 144 -32.38 5.14 -16.32
CA SER A 144 -33.44 5.18 -15.32
C SER A 144 -34.40 6.36 -15.55
N PRO A 145 -35.73 6.13 -15.70
CA PRO A 145 -36.71 7.21 -15.72
C PRO A 145 -36.95 7.83 -14.33
N ASN A 146 -36.90 7.01 -13.27
CA ASN A 146 -37.12 7.38 -11.88
C ASN A 146 -36.28 6.48 -10.98
N TYR A 147 -36.02 6.90 -9.74
CA TYR A 147 -35.27 6.09 -8.78
C TYR A 147 -35.85 4.67 -8.62
N GLY A 148 -35.06 3.65 -9.00
CA GLY A 148 -35.43 2.23 -8.89
C GLY A 148 -35.97 1.62 -10.18
N ASP A 149 -36.53 2.44 -11.06
CA ASP A 149 -37.04 2.01 -12.36
C ASP A 149 -35.94 2.07 -13.44
N MET A 150 -36.05 1.20 -14.42
CA MET A 150 -35.16 1.15 -15.57
C MET A 150 -35.96 0.98 -16.86
N PHE A 151 -35.52 1.64 -17.93
CA PHE A 151 -35.96 1.27 -19.26
C PHE A 151 -35.29 -0.04 -19.68
N MET A 152 -36.08 -0.97 -20.20
CA MET A 152 -35.59 -2.28 -20.65
C MET A 152 -36.30 -2.74 -21.93
N ARG A 153 -35.61 -3.59 -22.71
CA ARG A 153 -36.19 -4.32 -23.85
C ARG A 153 -35.56 -5.70 -24.01
N ALA A 154 -36.30 -6.63 -24.62
CA ALA A 154 -35.71 -7.83 -25.18
C ALA A 154 -34.88 -7.47 -26.43
N SER A 155 -33.80 -8.20 -26.69
CA SER A 155 -33.00 -8.03 -27.90
C SER A 155 -33.83 -8.21 -29.16
N GLY A 156 -33.60 -7.35 -30.16
CA GLY A 156 -34.37 -7.32 -31.41
C GLY A 156 -35.83 -6.84 -31.29
N SER A 157 -36.30 -6.42 -30.11
CA SER A 157 -37.67 -5.91 -29.91
C SER A 157 -37.72 -4.38 -29.95
N ASP A 158 -38.72 -3.82 -30.64
CA ASP A 158 -39.02 -2.39 -30.67
C ASP A 158 -39.77 -1.88 -29.43
N ASN A 159 -40.16 -2.79 -28.54
CA ASN A 159 -40.97 -2.46 -27.36
C ASN A 159 -40.08 -2.06 -26.19
N VAL A 160 -40.32 -0.88 -25.65
CA VAL A 160 -39.67 -0.35 -24.45
C VAL A 160 -40.60 -0.57 -23.26
N TYR A 161 -40.04 -1.10 -22.17
CA TYR A 161 -40.72 -1.33 -20.91
C TYR A 161 -40.09 -0.51 -19.80
N ILE A 162 -40.89 -0.14 -18.79
CA ILE A 162 -40.40 0.33 -17.49
C ILE A 162 -40.44 -0.85 -16.53
N VAL A 163 -39.30 -1.19 -15.95
CA VAL A 163 -39.16 -2.29 -15.00
C VAL A 163 -38.68 -1.74 -13.66
N ASN A 164 -39.38 -2.07 -12.58
CA ASN A 164 -39.00 -1.72 -11.21
C ASN A 164 -37.95 -2.71 -10.66
N LYS A 165 -36.85 -2.85 -11.40
CA LYS A 165 -35.70 -3.68 -11.05
C LYS A 165 -34.49 -3.14 -11.78
N ASN A 166 -33.39 -2.95 -11.06
CA ASN A 166 -32.14 -2.48 -11.64
C ASN A 166 -31.12 -3.61 -11.75
N ILE A 167 -31.10 -4.27 -12.91
CA ILE A 167 -30.17 -5.37 -13.21
C ILE A 167 -28.70 -4.91 -13.17
N ARG A 168 -28.41 -3.63 -13.44
CA ARG A 168 -27.05 -3.10 -13.30
C ARG A 168 -26.56 -3.19 -11.85
N ARG A 169 -27.43 -2.90 -10.88
CA ARG A 169 -27.10 -3.05 -9.44
C ARG A 169 -26.90 -4.51 -9.04
N ASP A 170 -27.69 -5.43 -9.61
CA ASP A 170 -27.49 -6.87 -9.41
C ASP A 170 -26.16 -7.34 -10.01
N ALA A 171 -25.63 -6.61 -11.01
CA ALA A 171 -24.29 -6.78 -11.56
C ALA A 171 -23.19 -5.96 -10.84
N PHE A 172 -23.47 -5.46 -9.64
CA PHE A 172 -22.56 -4.68 -8.80
C PHE A 172 -22.13 -3.33 -9.40
N LEU A 173 -22.94 -2.76 -10.30
CA LEU A 173 -22.78 -1.40 -10.81
C LEU A 173 -23.66 -0.42 -10.04
N TYR A 174 -23.03 0.35 -9.15
CA TYR A 174 -23.69 1.35 -8.31
C TYR A 174 -23.55 2.80 -8.82
N SER A 175 -22.71 2.99 -9.83
CA SER A 175 -22.48 4.27 -10.49
C SER A 175 -23.72 4.76 -11.26
N LEU A 176 -23.86 6.07 -11.39
CA LEU A 176 -24.84 6.71 -12.28
C LEU A 176 -24.32 6.87 -13.71
N ASP A 177 -23.03 6.60 -13.94
CA ASP A 177 -22.47 6.53 -15.29
C ASP A 177 -22.95 5.25 -15.96
N TYR A 178 -23.71 5.42 -17.05
CA TYR A 178 -24.26 4.29 -17.79
C TYR A 178 -23.21 3.56 -18.63
N ASP A 179 -22.05 4.17 -18.83
CA ASP A 179 -20.94 3.64 -19.62
C ASP A 179 -19.96 2.78 -18.79
N ASP A 180 -20.17 2.69 -17.47
CA ASP A 180 -19.35 1.86 -16.59
C ASP A 180 -19.53 0.36 -16.89
N PRO A 181 -18.44 -0.36 -17.20
CA PRO A 181 -18.48 -1.80 -17.46
C PRO A 181 -18.55 -2.59 -16.15
N PRO A 182 -19.20 -3.77 -16.16
CA PRO A 182 -19.20 -4.66 -14.99
C PRO A 182 -17.79 -5.16 -14.68
N LYS A 183 -17.48 -5.31 -13.40
CA LYS A 183 -16.18 -5.82 -12.94
C LYS A 183 -16.29 -7.32 -12.63
N SER A 184 -15.28 -8.11 -12.95
CA SER A 184 -15.22 -9.54 -12.59
C SER A 184 -15.04 -9.78 -11.08
N LEU A 185 -14.40 -8.83 -10.38
CA LEU A 185 -13.98 -9.01 -8.97
C LEU A 185 -15.14 -9.27 -7.98
N PRO A 186 -16.30 -8.60 -8.08
CA PRO A 186 -17.47 -8.93 -7.27
C PRO A 186 -18.11 -10.29 -7.60
N TRP A 187 -17.61 -11.05 -8.56
CA TRP A 187 -18.08 -12.41 -8.84
C TRP A 187 -17.11 -13.47 -8.32
N LEU A 188 -15.83 -13.13 -8.17
CA LEU A 188 -14.77 -14.03 -7.70
C LEU A 188 -14.99 -14.47 -6.25
N ASP A 189 -14.96 -15.79 -6.03
CA ASP A 189 -14.74 -16.38 -4.72
C ASP A 189 -13.26 -16.24 -4.35
N LYS A 190 -12.99 -15.41 -3.35
CA LYS A 190 -11.64 -15.10 -2.90
C LYS A 190 -11.13 -16.13 -1.90
N GLN A 191 -11.94 -17.07 -1.43
CA GLN A 191 -11.54 -18.01 -0.40
C GLN A 191 -10.69 -19.15 -0.99
N ILE A 192 -9.43 -19.27 -0.54
CA ILE A 192 -8.47 -20.24 -1.09
C ILE A 192 -8.58 -21.59 -0.35
N VAL A 193 -8.54 -21.56 0.98
CA VAL A 193 -8.47 -22.78 1.81
C VAL A 193 -9.84 -23.23 2.30
N GLY A 194 -10.72 -22.33 2.72
CA GLY A 194 -12.14 -22.70 2.89
C GLY A 194 -12.50 -23.53 4.12
N ILE A 195 -11.60 -23.71 5.07
CA ILE A 195 -11.75 -24.70 6.15
C ILE A 195 -12.16 -24.05 7.47
N LYS A 196 -12.98 -24.76 8.24
CA LYS A 196 -13.36 -24.39 9.61
C LYS A 196 -12.72 -25.37 10.59
N GLY A 197 -11.99 -24.84 11.57
CA GLY A 197 -11.46 -25.59 12.72
C GLY A 197 -9.95 -25.53 12.85
N ASP A 198 -9.47 -25.81 14.07
CA ASP A 198 -8.07 -25.69 14.50
C ASP A 198 -7.43 -27.07 14.73
N ASP A 199 -7.69 -28.01 13.81
CA ASP A 199 -7.31 -29.43 13.92
C ASP A 199 -6.01 -29.76 13.17
N PHE A 200 -5.11 -28.80 12.99
CA PHE A 200 -3.80 -29.06 12.40
C PHE A 200 -2.91 -29.80 13.39
N THR A 201 -2.17 -30.79 12.86
CA THR A 201 -1.26 -31.67 13.63
C THR A 201 0.19 -31.54 13.20
N LYS A 202 0.43 -31.16 11.95
CA LYS A 202 1.75 -30.98 11.36
C LYS A 202 1.75 -29.81 10.38
N MET A 203 2.83 -29.04 10.36
CA MET A 203 3.09 -27.98 9.40
C MET A 203 4.46 -28.19 8.77
N GLU A 204 4.55 -27.99 7.46
CA GLU A 204 5.79 -28.06 6.69
C GLU A 204 5.90 -26.75 5.91
N LEU A 205 6.92 -25.97 6.23
CA LEU A 205 7.23 -24.69 5.60
C LEU A 205 8.55 -24.84 4.85
N THR A 206 8.54 -24.56 3.55
CA THR A 206 9.74 -24.39 2.74
C THR A 206 9.78 -22.95 2.28
N MET A 207 10.91 -22.29 2.53
CA MET A 207 11.22 -20.94 2.09
C MET A 207 12.44 -21.02 1.16
N THR A 208 12.83 -19.88 0.59
CA THR A 208 13.99 -19.76 -0.30
C THR A 208 15.28 -20.31 0.31
N ASP A 209 15.51 -20.01 1.59
CA ASP A 209 16.78 -20.24 2.27
C ASP A 209 16.68 -21.12 3.54
N LYS A 210 15.49 -21.67 3.83
CA LYS A 210 15.27 -22.54 4.99
C LYS A 210 14.04 -23.43 4.87
N ILE A 211 14.05 -24.51 5.65
CA ILE A 211 12.91 -25.42 5.83
C ILE A 211 12.56 -25.52 7.31
N MET A 212 11.28 -25.66 7.65
CA MET A 212 10.82 -25.92 9.01
C MET A 212 9.64 -26.89 9.02
N VAL A 213 9.75 -27.97 9.80
CA VAL A 213 8.66 -28.92 10.03
C VAL A 213 8.31 -28.97 11.51
N ALA A 214 7.07 -28.65 11.85
CA ALA A 214 6.57 -28.66 13.21
C ALA A 214 5.42 -29.66 13.38
N GLU A 215 5.37 -30.33 14.55
CA GLU A 215 4.31 -31.27 14.93
C GLU A 215 3.74 -30.90 16.30
N LYS A 216 2.42 -31.00 16.47
CA LYS A 216 1.80 -30.88 17.80
C LYS A 216 2.11 -32.13 18.62
N ARG A 217 2.61 -31.94 19.84
CA ARG A 217 2.87 -33.01 20.81
C ARG A 217 2.20 -32.72 22.15
N ASP A 218 1.72 -33.76 22.80
CA ASP A 218 1.21 -33.66 24.17
C ASP A 218 2.41 -33.45 25.11
N ILE A 219 2.42 -32.35 25.85
CA ILE A 219 3.42 -32.14 26.90
C ILE A 219 2.85 -32.67 28.22
N PRO A 220 3.59 -33.54 28.95
CA PRO A 220 3.20 -33.94 30.29
C PRO A 220 3.12 -32.69 31.16
N LYS A 221 1.91 -32.32 31.58
CA LYS A 221 1.69 -31.24 32.55
C LYS A 221 2.44 -31.62 33.82
N GLU A 222 3.53 -30.91 34.15
CA GLU A 222 4.15 -31.06 35.46
C GLU A 222 3.06 -30.79 36.50
N GLU A 223 2.83 -31.76 37.40
CA GLU A 223 1.92 -31.59 38.52
C GLU A 223 2.43 -30.39 39.32
N SER A 224 1.82 -29.23 39.06
CA SER A 224 1.93 -28.05 39.90
C SER A 224 1.59 -28.51 41.31
N GLU A 225 2.62 -28.65 42.16
CA GLU A 225 2.46 -28.86 43.59
C GLU A 225 1.70 -27.65 44.11
N SER A 226 0.38 -27.77 44.16
CA SER A 226 -0.49 -26.78 44.78
C SER A 226 -0.08 -26.69 46.25
N SER A 227 0.61 -25.61 46.61
CA SER A 227 0.91 -25.30 48.00
C SER A 227 -0.41 -25.15 48.76
N ASP A 228 -0.61 -26.03 49.74
CA ASP A 228 -1.50 -25.92 50.89
C ASP A 228 -2.85 -25.21 50.65
N SER A 229 -3.87 -26.02 50.38
CA SER A 229 -5.19 -25.76 50.97
C SER A 229 -5.77 -27.06 51.54
N GLU A 230 -5.77 -27.13 52.87
CA GLU A 230 -6.48 -28.13 53.66
C GLU A 230 -8.00 -27.91 53.50
N GLU A 231 -8.65 -28.43 52.46
CA GLU A 231 -10.02 -28.95 52.56
C GLU A 231 -10.27 -30.03 51.49
N PRO A 232 -10.87 -31.18 51.85
CA PRO A 232 -11.15 -32.25 50.91
C PRO A 232 -12.55 -32.07 50.32
N ASP A 233 -12.66 -31.66 49.06
CA ASP A 233 -13.82 -32.04 48.26
C ASP A 233 -13.44 -32.37 46.81
N THR A 234 -14.18 -33.33 46.27
CA THR A 234 -13.70 -34.37 45.37
C THR A 234 -14.25 -34.15 43.98
N SER A 235 -13.46 -33.55 43.10
CA SER A 235 -13.61 -33.70 41.64
C SER A 235 -12.24 -33.51 40.99
N ILE A 236 -11.60 -34.63 40.60
CA ILE A 236 -10.42 -34.60 39.75
C ILE A 236 -10.90 -34.24 38.35
N GLU A 237 -10.83 -32.96 38.00
CA GLU A 237 -11.01 -32.49 36.63
C GLU A 237 -9.78 -32.94 35.84
N ILE A 238 -9.95 -33.91 34.95
CA ILE A 238 -8.90 -34.34 34.03
C ILE A 238 -8.73 -33.18 33.05
N THR A 239 -7.80 -32.27 33.32
CA THR A 239 -7.43 -31.24 32.35
C THR A 239 -6.81 -31.93 31.14
N GLU A 240 -7.40 -31.74 29.95
CA GLU A 240 -6.83 -32.20 28.68
C GLU A 240 -5.36 -31.78 28.61
N ALA A 241 -4.49 -32.68 28.13
CA ALA A 241 -3.07 -32.41 27.97
C ALA A 241 -2.90 -31.20 27.04
N GLU A 242 -2.03 -30.26 27.43
CA GLU A 242 -1.73 -29.10 26.60
C GLU A 242 -0.86 -29.54 25.42
N LYS A 243 -1.34 -29.29 24.20
CA LYS A 243 -0.62 -29.58 22.96
C LYS A 243 0.23 -28.39 22.60
N GLU A 244 1.52 -28.60 22.42
CA GLU A 244 2.46 -27.58 21.94
C GLU A 244 3.08 -28.00 20.61
N TRP A 245 3.42 -27.01 19.78
CA TRP A 245 4.19 -27.19 18.57
C TRP A 245 5.64 -27.48 18.91
N VAL A 246 6.19 -28.51 18.28
CA VAL A 246 7.61 -28.88 18.39
C VAL A 246 8.20 -28.99 17.00
N VAL A 247 9.30 -28.29 16.75
CA VAL A 247 10.02 -28.39 15.48
C VAL A 247 10.83 -29.68 15.44
N THR A 248 10.62 -30.46 14.38
CA THR A 248 11.15 -31.82 14.21
C THR A 248 12.20 -31.93 13.11
N GLN A 249 12.20 -30.99 12.16
CA GLN A 249 13.19 -30.87 11.09
C GLN A 249 13.37 -29.40 10.73
N GLY A 250 14.61 -29.03 10.41
CA GLY A 250 14.99 -27.65 10.13
C GLY A 250 14.83 -26.76 11.36
N GLY A 251 14.52 -25.49 11.14
CA GLY A 251 14.34 -24.52 12.22
C GLY A 251 15.65 -23.97 12.79
N PHE A 252 15.53 -22.96 13.65
CA PHE A 252 16.65 -22.42 14.41
C PHE A 252 16.81 -23.16 15.75
N LYS A 253 18.03 -23.16 16.30
CA LYS A 253 18.28 -23.71 17.64
C LYS A 253 17.98 -22.63 18.68
N GLY A 254 16.80 -22.67 19.27
CA GLY A 254 16.41 -21.74 20.32
C GLY A 254 15.09 -22.11 20.97
N ASP A 255 14.67 -21.28 21.92
CA ASP A 255 13.34 -21.39 22.50
C ASP A 255 12.28 -21.06 21.44
N LEU A 256 11.25 -21.90 21.37
CA LEU A 256 10.24 -21.83 20.32
C LEU A 256 9.00 -21.09 20.81
N HIS A 257 8.62 -20.04 20.09
CA HIS A 257 7.40 -19.30 20.35
C HIS A 257 6.17 -20.05 19.80
N GLN A 258 5.18 -20.29 20.67
CA GLN A 258 3.95 -21.03 20.30
C GLN A 258 2.90 -20.16 19.59
N THR A 259 2.93 -18.84 19.78
CA THR A 259 1.93 -17.91 19.22
C THR A 259 1.95 -17.84 17.68
N PRO A 260 3.10 -17.71 17.01
CA PRO A 260 3.16 -17.68 15.54
C PRO A 260 2.53 -18.90 14.87
N PHE A 261 2.69 -20.11 15.43
CA PHE A 261 2.07 -21.31 14.85
C PHE A 261 0.55 -21.27 14.95
N ARG A 262 0.00 -20.85 16.09
CA ARG A 262 -1.46 -20.67 16.26
C ARG A 262 -2.01 -19.59 15.33
N ASP A 263 -1.27 -18.51 15.15
CA ASP A 263 -1.63 -17.47 14.19
C ASP A 263 -1.61 -18.01 12.75
N LEU A 264 -0.60 -18.81 12.38
CA LEU A 264 -0.52 -19.47 11.07
C LEU A 264 -1.73 -20.37 10.80
N GLU A 265 -2.19 -21.17 11.77
CA GLU A 265 -3.43 -21.98 11.65
C GLU A 265 -4.64 -21.11 11.30
N ARG A 266 -4.80 -20.00 12.01
CA ARG A 266 -5.89 -19.05 11.80
C ARG A 266 -5.78 -18.38 10.43
N TYR A 267 -4.57 -18.00 10.02
CA TYR A 267 -4.33 -17.35 8.74
C TYR A 267 -4.63 -18.29 7.57
N VAL A 268 -4.14 -19.53 7.61
CA VAL A 268 -4.39 -20.51 6.56
C VAL A 268 -5.88 -20.82 6.44
N SER A 269 -6.57 -21.03 7.57
CA SER A 269 -8.02 -21.27 7.58
C SER A 269 -8.84 -20.15 6.93
N ASN A 270 -8.37 -18.90 7.05
CA ASN A 270 -9.03 -17.71 6.53
C ASN A 270 -8.33 -17.10 5.30
N LEU A 271 -7.47 -17.87 4.62
CA LEU A 271 -6.67 -17.36 3.52
C LEU A 271 -7.57 -16.92 2.35
N THR A 272 -7.42 -15.66 1.97
CA THR A 272 -8.21 -15.03 0.90
C THR A 272 -7.33 -14.31 -0.11
N ALA A 273 -7.68 -14.43 -1.40
CA ALA A 273 -7.04 -13.76 -2.52
C ALA A 273 -7.43 -12.28 -2.65
N MET A 274 -6.56 -11.49 -3.27
CA MET A 274 -6.92 -10.19 -3.82
C MET A 274 -7.73 -10.37 -5.11
N THR A 275 -7.19 -11.14 -6.06
CA THR A 275 -7.78 -11.50 -7.37
C THR A 275 -7.21 -12.84 -7.86
N ALA A 276 -7.81 -13.40 -8.91
CA ALA A 276 -7.15 -14.42 -9.74
C ALA A 276 -6.30 -13.77 -10.84
N ILE A 277 -5.24 -14.45 -11.25
CA ILE A 277 -4.27 -13.99 -12.25
C ILE A 277 -4.09 -15.03 -13.37
N SER A 278 -3.53 -14.60 -14.49
CA SER A 278 -3.40 -15.43 -15.68
C SER A 278 -2.37 -16.54 -15.48
N PRO A 279 -2.75 -17.82 -15.69
CA PRO A 279 -1.79 -18.95 -15.66
C PRO A 279 -0.82 -18.92 -16.86
N GLU A 280 -1.15 -18.24 -17.97
CA GLU A 280 -0.24 -18.13 -19.13
C GLU A 280 1.00 -17.26 -18.86
N LYS A 281 1.05 -16.61 -17.71
CA LYS A 281 2.13 -15.70 -17.30
C LYS A 281 2.92 -16.25 -16.11
N GLU A 282 2.91 -17.56 -15.89
CA GLU A 282 3.61 -18.24 -14.78
C GLU A 282 5.05 -17.74 -14.56
N THR A 283 5.86 -17.61 -15.62
CA THR A 283 7.24 -17.09 -15.51
C THR A 283 7.32 -15.64 -15.03
N ILE A 284 6.33 -14.79 -15.38
CA ILE A 284 6.28 -13.40 -14.90
C ILE A 284 5.94 -13.38 -13.40
N TRP A 285 5.11 -14.31 -12.96
CA TRP A 285 4.68 -14.44 -11.57
C TRP A 285 5.63 -15.30 -10.73
N GLY A 286 6.63 -15.95 -11.34
CA GLY A 286 7.56 -16.90 -10.70
C GLY A 286 6.92 -18.23 -10.27
N THR A 287 5.72 -18.54 -10.75
CA THR A 287 4.97 -19.73 -10.32
C THR A 287 5.32 -20.99 -11.10
N ASP A 288 6.18 -20.88 -12.13
CA ASP A 288 6.85 -22.00 -12.78
C ASP A 288 8.01 -22.56 -11.94
N ASN A 289 8.50 -21.79 -10.96
CA ASN A 289 9.50 -22.20 -9.99
C ASN A 289 9.17 -21.60 -8.61
N PRO A 290 8.10 -22.08 -7.94
CA PRO A 290 7.68 -21.53 -6.66
C PRO A 290 8.79 -21.71 -5.62
N ASN A 291 9.16 -20.61 -4.98
CA ASN A 291 10.22 -20.54 -3.98
C ASN A 291 9.71 -20.71 -2.54
N TYR A 292 8.40 -20.86 -2.37
CA TYR A 292 7.74 -21.07 -1.09
C TYR A 292 6.72 -22.21 -1.19
N HIS A 293 6.66 -23.02 -0.13
CA HIS A 293 5.72 -24.14 -0.06
C HIS A 293 5.23 -24.31 1.37
N LEU A 294 3.92 -24.50 1.53
CA LEU A 294 3.28 -24.73 2.82
C LEU A 294 2.37 -25.96 2.71
N THR A 295 2.68 -26.99 3.50
CA THR A 295 1.80 -28.14 3.69
C THR A 295 1.32 -28.21 5.13
N MET A 296 0.01 -28.31 5.35
CA MET A 296 -0.58 -28.50 6.67
C MET A 296 -1.40 -29.80 6.71
N HIS A 297 -1.18 -30.61 7.74
CA HIS A 297 -1.90 -31.87 7.95
C HIS A 297 -2.93 -31.74 9.06
N ARG A 298 -4.14 -32.23 8.81
CA ARG A 298 -5.25 -32.20 9.77
C ARG A 298 -5.45 -33.54 10.47
N GLU A 299 -6.08 -33.53 11.65
CA GLU A 299 -6.39 -34.76 12.41
C GLU A 299 -7.24 -35.76 11.61
N ASN A 300 -8.08 -35.28 10.68
CA ASN A 300 -8.93 -36.11 9.81
C ASN A 300 -8.18 -36.75 8.62
N GLY A 301 -6.88 -36.46 8.45
CA GLY A 301 -6.05 -36.94 7.34
C GLY A 301 -6.13 -36.11 6.06
N GLU A 302 -6.92 -35.03 6.05
CA GLU A 302 -6.89 -34.02 4.98
C GLU A 302 -5.59 -33.21 5.07
N LEU A 303 -5.08 -32.81 3.91
CA LEU A 303 -3.92 -31.95 3.79
C LEU A 303 -4.29 -30.70 3.00
N ILE A 304 -3.70 -29.57 3.39
CA ILE A 304 -3.73 -28.33 2.62
C ILE A 304 -2.33 -28.17 2.05
N ASP A 305 -2.24 -27.99 0.74
CA ASP A 305 -0.95 -27.88 0.06
C ASP A 305 -0.90 -26.65 -0.84
N LEU A 306 -0.04 -25.70 -0.48
CA LEU A 306 0.07 -24.40 -1.15
C LEU A 306 1.47 -24.23 -1.74
N GLU A 307 1.54 -23.98 -3.05
CA GLU A 307 2.73 -23.46 -3.73
C GLU A 307 2.61 -21.94 -3.84
N ILE A 308 3.64 -21.23 -3.39
CA ILE A 308 3.67 -19.77 -3.38
C ILE A 308 4.93 -19.29 -4.12
N SER A 309 4.74 -18.26 -4.94
CA SER A 309 5.82 -17.47 -5.52
C SER A 309 5.78 -16.04 -4.99
N HIS A 310 6.95 -15.50 -4.67
CA HIS A 310 7.12 -14.11 -4.26
C HIS A 310 8.28 -13.49 -5.05
N PRO A 311 8.05 -13.02 -6.29
CA PRO A 311 9.12 -12.57 -7.18
C PRO A 311 9.70 -11.19 -6.78
N SER A 312 9.09 -10.51 -5.81
CA SER A 312 9.56 -9.22 -5.29
C SER A 312 9.22 -9.11 -3.81
N LEU A 313 10.20 -8.84 -2.96
CA LEU A 313 10.04 -8.72 -1.50
C LEU A 313 9.03 -7.64 -1.08
N ASN A 314 8.79 -6.63 -1.92
CA ASN A 314 7.83 -5.54 -1.68
C ASN A 314 6.51 -5.71 -2.44
N GLY A 315 6.40 -6.77 -3.23
CA GLY A 315 5.26 -7.03 -4.10
C GLY A 315 4.22 -7.97 -3.50
N PRO A 316 3.09 -8.17 -4.19
CA PRO A 316 2.17 -9.25 -3.86
C PRO A 316 2.86 -10.61 -4.07
N ALA A 317 2.36 -11.62 -3.36
CA ALA A 317 2.71 -13.01 -3.62
C ALA A 317 1.62 -13.70 -4.44
N TYR A 318 1.96 -14.82 -5.06
CA TYR A 318 1.09 -15.59 -5.93
C TYR A 318 0.99 -17.02 -5.42
N VAL A 319 -0.24 -17.50 -5.23
CA VAL A 319 -0.50 -18.78 -4.57
C VAL A 319 -1.37 -19.67 -5.44
N LYS A 320 -1.00 -20.95 -5.46
CA LYS A 320 -1.75 -22.04 -6.07
C LYS A 320 -1.99 -23.11 -5.01
N ARG A 321 -3.21 -23.66 -4.99
CA ARG A 321 -3.56 -24.78 -4.12
C ARG A 321 -3.47 -26.08 -4.90
N ILE A 322 -2.66 -27.03 -4.43
CA ILE A 322 -2.33 -28.25 -5.19
C ILE A 322 -3.21 -29.44 -4.77
N ASP A 323 -3.68 -29.47 -3.52
CA ASP A 323 -4.42 -30.61 -2.97
C ASP A 323 -5.83 -30.83 -3.55
N ASN A 324 -6.38 -29.87 -4.28
CA ASN A 324 -7.76 -29.87 -4.74
C ASN A 324 -7.94 -29.90 -6.29
N ASN A 325 -6.86 -30.11 -7.05
CA ASN A 325 -6.83 -30.00 -8.52
C ASN A 325 -7.35 -28.65 -9.06
N ASP A 326 -7.31 -27.57 -8.26
CA ASP A 326 -7.65 -26.23 -8.71
C ASP A 326 -6.44 -25.59 -9.38
N GLU A 327 -6.49 -25.44 -10.70
CA GLU A 327 -5.44 -24.78 -11.46
C GLU A 327 -5.48 -23.24 -11.36
N THR A 328 -6.44 -22.68 -10.60
CA THR A 328 -6.56 -21.24 -10.42
C THR A 328 -5.36 -20.68 -9.65
N LEU A 329 -4.71 -19.69 -10.26
CA LEU A 329 -3.63 -18.94 -9.62
C LEU A 329 -4.17 -17.63 -9.04
N TYR A 330 -3.88 -17.37 -7.77
CA TYR A 330 -4.36 -16.21 -7.04
C TYR A 330 -3.22 -15.27 -6.66
N SER A 331 -3.50 -13.97 -6.56
CA SER A 331 -2.60 -13.03 -5.88
C SER A 331 -3.05 -12.78 -4.45
N ILE A 332 -2.11 -12.60 -3.52
CA ILE A 332 -2.34 -12.23 -2.12
C ILE A 332 -1.51 -11.00 -1.75
N GLU A 333 -1.97 -10.26 -0.73
CA GLU A 333 -1.27 -9.09 -0.20
C GLU A 333 0.04 -9.50 0.49
N LEU A 334 1.03 -8.60 0.49
CA LEU A 334 2.32 -8.81 1.15
C LEU A 334 2.14 -9.20 2.63
N SER A 335 1.27 -8.51 3.37
CA SER A 335 1.00 -8.82 4.78
C SER A 335 0.43 -10.21 5.02
N LYS A 336 -0.29 -10.79 4.05
CA LYS A 336 -0.77 -12.18 4.13
C LYS A 336 0.36 -13.16 3.84
N PHE A 337 1.23 -12.82 2.91
CA PHE A 337 2.42 -13.61 2.63
C PHE A 337 3.34 -13.67 3.86
N GLU A 338 3.65 -12.52 4.47
CA GLU A 338 4.46 -12.43 5.69
C GLU A 338 3.81 -13.16 6.88
N ALA A 339 2.47 -13.24 6.92
CA ALA A 339 1.77 -14.02 7.93
C ALA A 339 1.84 -15.54 7.69
N LEU A 340 1.99 -15.98 6.43
CA LEU A 340 2.17 -17.40 6.08
C LEU A 340 3.63 -17.85 6.28
N PHE A 341 4.57 -16.98 5.91
CA PHE A 341 6.00 -17.22 5.98
C PHE A 341 6.63 -16.09 6.80
N ALA A 342 6.39 -16.12 8.11
CA ALA A 342 6.92 -15.11 9.01
C ALA A 342 8.44 -15.26 9.14
N ALA A 343 9.11 -14.12 9.38
CA ALA A 343 10.53 -14.10 9.69
C ALA A 343 10.84 -14.98 10.91
N GLY A 344 12.03 -15.59 10.94
CA GLY A 344 12.48 -16.48 12.00
C GLY A 344 12.42 -15.87 13.40
N GLY A 345 12.62 -14.55 13.53
CA GLY A 345 12.49 -13.83 14.80
C GLY A 345 11.07 -13.86 15.40
N ALA A 346 10.04 -14.16 14.60
CA ALA A 346 8.71 -14.42 15.12
C ALA A 346 8.67 -15.75 15.90
N TYR A 347 9.35 -16.78 15.40
CA TYR A 347 9.32 -18.15 15.92
C TYR A 347 10.33 -18.42 17.02
N TYR A 348 11.44 -17.68 17.07
CA TYR A 348 12.56 -17.95 17.96
C TYR A 348 13.13 -16.67 18.57
N ASP A 349 13.72 -16.80 19.75
CA ASP A 349 14.68 -15.83 20.27
C ASP A 349 16.01 -15.97 19.51
N LEU A 350 16.16 -15.18 18.45
CA LEU A 350 17.37 -15.21 17.63
C LEU A 350 18.54 -14.47 18.29
N PRO A 351 19.79 -14.88 18.00
CA PRO A 351 20.98 -14.22 18.51
C PRO A 351 21.01 -12.74 18.16
N GLY A 352 21.55 -11.96 19.08
CA GLY A 352 21.71 -10.53 18.93
C GLY A 352 22.73 -9.99 19.93
N LEU A 353 22.73 -8.67 20.04
CA LEU A 353 23.51 -7.88 20.96
C LEU A 353 22.54 -7.25 21.96
N LEU A 354 22.91 -7.31 23.23
CA LEU A 354 22.23 -6.60 24.30
C LEU A 354 23.30 -5.98 25.18
N LEU A 355 23.87 -4.89 24.69
CA LEU A 355 24.93 -4.13 25.34
C LEU A 355 24.33 -2.92 26.04
N GLU A 356 24.96 -2.47 27.13
CA GLU A 356 24.68 -1.15 27.66
C GLU A 356 25.14 -0.11 26.61
N GLU A 357 24.26 0.80 26.22
CA GLU A 357 24.50 1.79 25.15
C GLU A 357 25.84 2.50 25.37
N ASP A 358 26.07 2.99 26.59
CA ASP A 358 27.28 3.72 26.96
C ASP A 358 28.57 2.89 27.06
N SER A 359 28.49 1.56 26.92
CA SER A 359 29.67 0.69 27.06
C SER A 359 30.59 0.68 25.84
N MET A 360 30.13 1.20 24.69
CA MET A 360 30.90 1.22 23.46
C MET A 360 31.90 2.38 23.44
N THR A 361 33.15 2.07 23.10
CA THR A 361 34.24 3.06 23.00
C THR A 361 34.62 3.39 21.57
N THR A 362 34.39 2.44 20.66
CA THR A 362 34.65 2.60 19.22
C THR A 362 33.59 1.86 18.42
N MET A 363 33.17 2.40 17.30
CA MET A 363 32.33 1.72 16.32
C MET A 363 32.78 2.09 14.91
N GLY A 364 32.37 1.31 13.92
CA GLY A 364 32.76 1.55 12.54
C GLY A 364 32.25 0.46 11.62
N TYR A 365 32.27 0.75 10.33
CA TYR A 365 31.89 -0.20 9.31
C TYR A 365 32.79 -0.08 8.09
N THR A 366 32.84 -1.17 7.33
CA THR A 366 33.42 -1.24 6.00
C THR A 366 32.28 -1.49 5.02
N SER A 367 32.23 -0.72 3.95
CA SER A 367 31.31 -0.86 2.81
C SER A 367 32.12 -0.81 1.50
N PRO A 368 31.49 -1.00 0.32
CA PRO A 368 32.14 -0.77 -0.97
C PRO A 368 32.69 0.65 -1.14
N ASP A 369 32.07 1.63 -0.49
CA ASP A 369 32.43 3.06 -0.58
C ASP A 369 33.62 3.43 0.31
N GLY A 370 33.98 2.59 1.29
CA GLY A 370 35.13 2.83 2.15
C GLY A 370 35.01 2.24 3.55
N THR A 371 35.83 2.75 4.46
CA THR A 371 35.79 2.37 5.87
C THR A 371 35.59 3.59 6.75
N VAL A 372 34.58 3.51 7.60
CA VAL A 372 34.24 4.52 8.60
C VAL A 372 34.65 4.01 9.96
N THR A 373 35.36 4.83 10.72
CA THR A 373 35.79 4.54 12.09
C THR A 373 35.42 5.74 12.96
N ILE A 374 34.75 5.44 14.07
CA ILE A 374 34.17 6.39 15.00
C ILE A 374 34.67 6.03 16.40
N VAL A 375 35.10 7.04 17.16
CA VAL A 375 35.65 6.90 18.52
C VAL A 375 34.89 7.81 19.47
N LYS A 376 34.59 7.31 20.67
CA LYS A 376 33.95 8.09 21.74
C LYS A 376 34.99 9.03 22.38
N ASP A 377 34.73 10.33 22.38
CA ASP A 377 35.54 11.38 23.00
C ASP A 377 34.71 12.09 24.07
N GLY A 378 34.86 11.65 25.32
CA GLY A 378 33.96 12.06 26.40
C GLY A 378 32.56 11.51 26.17
N ASP A 379 31.57 12.42 26.08
CA ASP A 379 30.15 12.09 25.87
C ASP A 379 29.74 12.16 24.38
N HIS A 380 30.68 12.49 23.48
CA HIS A 380 30.39 12.69 22.06
C HIS A 380 31.12 11.69 21.17
N TRP A 381 30.50 11.34 20.04
CA TRP A 381 31.13 10.54 19.00
C TRP A 381 31.90 11.42 18.01
N LYS A 382 33.08 10.95 17.61
CA LYS A 382 33.92 11.60 16.60
C LYS A 382 34.26 10.63 15.48
N VAL A 383 34.06 11.05 14.23
CA VAL A 383 34.55 10.33 13.05
C VAL A 383 36.06 10.53 12.93
N VAL A 384 36.84 9.45 12.97
CA VAL A 384 38.31 9.48 12.82
C VAL A 384 38.76 9.04 11.43
N SER A 385 37.95 8.25 10.74
CA SER A 385 38.13 7.86 9.34
C SER A 385 36.75 7.77 8.70
N PRO A 386 36.54 8.28 7.48
CA PRO A 386 37.41 9.24 6.79
C PRO A 386 37.66 10.50 7.62
N THR A 387 38.82 11.14 7.47
CA THR A 387 39.12 12.39 8.18
C THR A 387 38.41 13.55 7.47
N SER A 388 37.61 14.30 8.21
CA SER A 388 36.99 15.53 7.74
C SER A 388 37.12 16.61 8.82
N ASP A 389 37.06 17.86 8.37
CA ASP A 389 36.93 19.06 9.18
C ASP A 389 35.48 19.45 9.47
N LEU A 390 34.52 18.71 8.89
CA LEU A 390 33.09 18.94 9.07
C LEU A 390 32.59 18.62 10.48
N PRO A 391 31.59 19.36 10.98
CA PRO A 391 30.81 18.93 12.13
C PRO A 391 30.16 17.58 11.86
N VAL A 392 30.13 16.73 12.88
CA VAL A 392 29.58 15.37 12.80
C VAL A 392 28.10 15.42 13.18
N ASP A 393 27.25 14.71 12.45
CA ASP A 393 25.86 14.52 12.86
C ASP A 393 25.79 13.57 14.07
N HIS A 394 25.77 14.17 15.26
CA HIS A 394 25.70 13.41 16.51
C HIS A 394 24.40 12.62 16.68
N THR A 395 23.30 13.04 16.03
CA THR A 395 22.01 12.34 16.10
C THR A 395 22.04 11.05 15.29
N ALA A 396 22.63 11.09 14.09
CA ALA A 396 22.84 9.93 13.26
C ALA A 396 23.78 8.92 13.95
N LEU A 397 24.90 9.39 14.52
CA LEU A 397 25.83 8.52 15.24
C LEU A 397 25.24 7.91 16.52
N ALA A 398 24.46 8.66 17.29
CA ALA A 398 23.74 8.10 18.45
C ALA A 398 22.70 7.05 18.01
N THR A 399 22.02 7.26 16.88
CA THR A 399 21.11 6.27 16.31
C THR A 399 21.86 4.99 15.91
N MET A 400 23.03 5.12 15.28
CA MET A 400 23.90 4.00 14.97
C MET A 400 24.36 3.24 16.23
N GLU A 401 24.82 3.94 17.28
CA GLU A 401 25.20 3.35 18.59
C GLU A 401 24.05 2.52 19.18
N ARG A 402 22.85 3.10 19.22
CA ARG A 402 21.65 2.44 19.74
C ARG A 402 21.28 1.20 18.93
N VAL A 403 21.32 1.27 17.60
CA VAL A 403 20.98 0.14 16.73
C VAL A 403 22.01 -0.98 16.87
N ILE A 404 23.31 -0.67 16.91
CA ILE A 404 24.36 -1.69 17.09
C ILE A 404 24.26 -2.35 18.47
N SER A 405 24.12 -1.56 19.54
CA SER A 405 24.11 -2.06 20.93
C SER A 405 22.90 -2.96 21.25
N SER A 406 21.79 -2.76 20.54
CA SER A 406 20.54 -3.51 20.69
C SER A 406 20.19 -4.39 19.48
N TRP A 407 21.14 -4.60 18.56
CA TRP A 407 20.87 -5.31 17.32
C TRP A 407 20.37 -6.73 17.59
N GLN A 408 19.22 -7.10 17.05
CA GLN A 408 18.69 -8.46 17.08
C GLN A 408 18.52 -8.95 15.65
N ALA A 409 18.92 -10.20 15.39
CA ALA A 409 18.66 -10.81 14.09
C ALA A 409 17.14 -10.87 13.85
N ALA A 410 16.71 -10.40 12.68
CA ALA A 410 15.30 -10.41 12.28
C ALA A 410 14.88 -11.81 11.79
N ASP A 411 15.82 -12.55 11.19
CA ASP A 411 15.60 -13.87 10.61
C ASP A 411 16.90 -14.70 10.61
N TYR A 412 16.82 -15.95 10.14
CA TYR A 412 17.94 -16.86 9.93
C TYR A 412 17.81 -17.59 8.59
N ALA A 413 18.88 -18.27 8.18
CA ALA A 413 18.87 -19.22 7.06
C ALA A 413 19.48 -20.55 7.49
N ASP A 414 19.13 -21.63 6.78
CA ASP A 414 19.70 -22.94 7.02
C ASP A 414 21.21 -22.95 6.71
N ALA A 415 21.96 -23.84 7.37
CA ALA A 415 23.42 -23.92 7.23
C ALA A 415 23.91 -24.25 5.80
N ALA A 416 23.03 -24.69 4.91
CA ALA A 416 23.35 -24.96 3.51
C ALA A 416 23.34 -23.69 2.64
N THR A 417 22.76 -22.60 3.12
CA THR A 417 22.63 -21.33 2.40
C THR A 417 24.00 -20.66 2.29
N ASP A 418 24.42 -20.37 1.05
CA ASP A 418 25.58 -19.53 0.78
C ASP A 418 25.19 -18.09 1.05
N GLY A 419 25.37 -17.65 2.30
CA GLY A 419 25.08 -16.28 2.69
C GLY A 419 25.96 -15.24 1.98
N GLY A 420 26.89 -15.63 1.10
CA GLY A 420 27.73 -14.69 0.34
C GLY A 420 28.82 -14.02 1.20
N PHE A 421 29.18 -14.62 2.34
CA PHE A 421 30.14 -14.04 3.27
C PHE A 421 31.58 -14.02 2.74
N ALA A 422 31.93 -14.93 1.83
CA ALA A 422 33.28 -15.01 1.25
C ALA A 422 33.62 -13.78 0.40
N ASP A 423 32.62 -13.23 -0.29
CA ASP A 423 32.72 -12.03 -1.12
C ASP A 423 32.13 -10.79 -0.42
N SER A 424 31.97 -10.86 0.91
CA SER A 424 31.40 -9.77 1.70
C SER A 424 32.23 -8.50 1.56
N GLN A 425 31.55 -7.42 1.19
CA GLN A 425 32.09 -6.06 1.18
C GLN A 425 31.58 -5.22 2.36
N HIS A 426 30.80 -5.82 3.25
CA HIS A 426 30.12 -5.13 4.35
C HIS A 426 30.46 -5.77 5.69
N SER A 427 31.00 -5.00 6.63
CA SER A 427 31.16 -5.47 8.00
C SER A 427 31.07 -4.33 9.00
N VAL A 428 30.54 -4.61 10.18
CA VAL A 428 30.48 -3.69 11.32
C VAL A 428 31.46 -4.18 12.37
N SER A 429 32.24 -3.28 12.95
CA SER A 429 33.15 -3.58 14.06
C SER A 429 32.98 -2.54 15.16
N PHE A 430 32.91 -2.99 16.41
CA PHE A 430 32.81 -2.09 17.55
C PHE A 430 33.53 -2.70 18.76
N ALA A 431 33.91 -1.86 19.72
CA ALA A 431 34.61 -2.31 20.92
C ALA A 431 33.95 -1.76 22.17
N THR A 432 33.85 -2.63 23.17
CA THR A 432 33.55 -2.28 24.56
C THR A 432 34.86 -2.29 25.36
N ALA A 433 34.79 -1.95 26.65
CA ALA A 433 35.96 -2.00 27.54
C ALA A 433 36.69 -3.38 27.55
N ASP A 434 35.94 -4.46 27.36
CA ASP A 434 36.44 -5.82 27.54
C ASP A 434 36.66 -6.59 26.24
N LYS A 435 35.97 -6.22 25.15
CA LYS A 435 35.93 -7.02 23.93
C LYS A 435 35.68 -6.19 22.67
N THR A 436 36.32 -6.60 21.57
CA THR A 436 35.96 -6.17 20.21
C THR A 436 34.98 -7.18 19.60
N HIS A 437 33.95 -6.65 18.98
CA HIS A 437 32.88 -7.38 18.35
C HIS A 437 32.85 -7.12 16.85
N ARG A 438 32.26 -8.07 16.11
CA ARG A 438 32.13 -7.97 14.65
C ARG A 438 30.83 -8.57 14.15
N ILE A 439 30.18 -7.87 13.23
CA ILE A 439 29.09 -8.40 12.40
C ILE A 439 29.56 -8.37 10.95
N THR A 440 29.67 -9.53 10.31
CA THR A 440 29.97 -9.64 8.87
C THR A 440 28.67 -9.76 8.10
N LEU A 441 28.47 -8.95 7.06
CA LEU A 441 27.25 -8.96 6.26
C LEU A 441 27.50 -9.52 4.86
N GLY A 442 26.72 -10.53 4.49
CA GLY A 442 26.83 -11.25 3.23
C GLY A 442 26.00 -10.63 2.10
N ALA A 443 25.35 -11.48 1.30
CA ALA A 443 24.41 -11.09 0.26
C ALA A 443 23.07 -10.59 0.85
N GLU A 444 22.19 -10.06 -0.02
CA GLU A 444 20.80 -9.78 0.35
C GLU A 444 20.07 -11.06 0.72
N SER A 445 19.17 -10.99 1.70
CA SER A 445 18.35 -12.14 2.09
C SER A 445 17.34 -12.46 1.00
N GLU A 446 17.18 -13.75 0.69
CA GLU A 446 16.18 -14.22 -0.26
C GLU A 446 14.77 -14.30 0.35
N HIS A 447 14.65 -14.21 1.69
CA HIS A 447 13.36 -14.33 2.39
C HIS A 447 12.77 -12.99 2.83
N ILE A 448 13.57 -12.13 3.46
CA ILE A 448 13.11 -10.85 4.01
C ILE A 448 13.94 -9.69 3.46
N MET A 449 13.42 -8.46 3.56
CA MET A 449 14.21 -7.27 3.28
C MET A 449 15.34 -7.11 4.29
N GLY A 450 16.57 -7.38 3.84
CA GLY A 450 17.73 -7.34 4.70
C GLY A 450 18.95 -7.97 4.04
N ARG A 451 19.97 -8.22 4.86
CA ARG A 451 21.21 -8.88 4.43
C ARG A 451 21.57 -10.00 5.38
N TYR A 452 22.10 -11.09 4.85
CA TYR A 452 22.63 -12.17 5.67
C TYR A 452 23.74 -11.62 6.59
N ALA A 453 23.81 -12.10 7.82
CA ALA A 453 24.69 -11.62 8.86
C ALA A 453 25.33 -12.77 9.65
N GLN A 454 26.59 -12.59 10.06
CA GLN A 454 27.29 -13.44 11.01
C GLN A 454 27.82 -12.61 12.16
N LEU A 455 27.39 -12.94 13.37
CA LEU A 455 27.87 -12.33 14.61
C LEU A 455 29.10 -13.09 15.12
N GLU A 456 30.23 -12.41 15.33
CA GLU A 456 31.47 -12.99 15.88
C GLU A 456 32.03 -14.18 15.07
N ASP A 457 31.85 -14.18 13.75
CA ASP A 457 32.20 -15.31 12.86
C ASP A 457 31.53 -16.64 13.28
N ALA A 458 30.36 -16.55 13.94
CA ALA A 458 29.56 -17.72 14.28
C ALA A 458 29.11 -18.48 13.03
N ALA A 459 28.87 -19.79 13.19
CA ALA A 459 28.44 -20.66 12.10
C ALA A 459 26.99 -20.41 11.66
N ASP A 460 26.19 -19.75 12.49
CA ASP A 460 24.78 -19.48 12.20
C ASP A 460 24.66 -18.34 11.18
N THR A 461 23.89 -18.57 10.12
CA THR A 461 23.54 -17.53 9.13
C THR A 461 22.28 -16.81 9.61
N LEU A 462 22.45 -15.58 10.08
CA LEU A 462 21.38 -14.71 10.54
C LEU A 462 20.99 -13.71 9.43
N VAL A 463 19.97 -12.88 9.67
CA VAL A 463 19.60 -11.79 8.78
C VAL A 463 19.46 -10.49 9.57
N MET A 464 20.18 -9.45 9.15
CA MET A 464 20.00 -8.07 9.59
C MET A 464 18.90 -7.42 8.77
N SER A 465 17.95 -6.75 9.43
CA SER A 465 16.85 -6.07 8.74
C SER A 465 17.36 -4.92 7.85
N HIS A 466 16.63 -4.59 6.80
CA HIS A 466 16.98 -3.43 5.95
C HIS A 466 17.00 -2.12 6.74
N ALA A 467 16.14 -1.96 7.73
CA ALA A 467 16.10 -0.78 8.59
C ALA A 467 17.37 -0.65 9.44
N ASP A 468 17.83 -1.73 10.07
CA ASP A 468 19.08 -1.72 10.85
C ASP A 468 20.29 -1.50 9.94
N PHE A 469 20.31 -2.16 8.78
CA PHE A 469 21.36 -1.95 7.78
C PHE A 469 21.48 -0.46 7.41
N LYS A 470 20.36 0.20 7.09
CA LYS A 470 20.34 1.64 6.76
C LYS A 470 20.83 2.52 7.91
N ASN A 471 20.44 2.21 9.14
CA ASN A 471 20.83 2.99 10.31
C ASN A 471 22.29 2.77 10.75
N ILE A 472 22.93 1.70 10.29
CA ILE A 472 24.34 1.40 10.61
C ILE A 472 25.28 1.89 9.50
N PHE A 473 24.92 1.67 8.24
CA PHE A 473 25.75 1.99 7.07
C PHE A 473 25.38 3.38 6.55
N LEU A 474 25.77 4.39 7.32
CA LEU A 474 25.53 5.80 6.99
C LEU A 474 26.30 6.21 5.73
N SER A 475 25.68 7.01 4.89
CA SER A 475 26.37 7.71 3.81
C SER A 475 27.21 8.87 4.36
N SER A 476 28.13 9.41 3.56
CA SER A 476 28.92 10.60 3.95
C SER A 476 28.02 11.78 4.34
N LYS A 477 26.88 11.96 3.64
CA LYS A 477 25.86 12.97 3.98
C LYS A 477 25.18 12.75 5.32
N GLU A 478 25.05 11.50 5.77
CA GLU A 478 24.45 11.19 7.08
C GLU A 478 25.49 11.20 8.21
N LEU A 479 26.79 11.22 7.90
CA LEU A 479 27.86 11.30 8.92
C LEU A 479 28.17 12.73 9.34
N PHE A 480 27.98 13.70 8.46
CA PHE A 480 28.44 15.08 8.65
C PHE A 480 27.31 16.08 8.39
N GLU A 481 27.35 17.19 9.12
CA GLU A 481 26.50 18.33 8.81
C GLU A 481 27.04 19.00 7.54
N LEU A 482 26.23 19.03 6.48
CA LEU A 482 26.63 19.47 5.14
C LEU A 482 26.31 20.96 4.86
N HIS A 483 26.14 21.77 5.90
CA HIS A 483 25.98 23.22 5.73
C HIS A 483 27.25 23.82 5.11
N LEU A 484 27.10 24.48 3.95
CA LEU A 484 28.23 25.10 3.25
C LEU A 484 28.73 26.35 3.99
N VAL A 485 27.82 27.04 4.69
CA VAL A 485 28.11 28.26 5.44
C VAL A 485 27.47 28.14 6.83
N PRO A 486 28.26 28.11 7.91
CA PRO A 486 27.76 27.94 9.27
C PRO A 486 27.31 29.30 9.84
N VAL A 487 26.23 29.85 9.29
CA VAL A 487 25.50 31.01 9.83
C VAL A 487 24.14 30.54 10.33
N ASP A 488 23.68 31.03 11.48
CA ASP A 488 22.43 30.56 12.09
C ASP A 488 21.20 31.17 11.40
N ASP A 489 21.33 32.39 10.87
CA ASP A 489 20.28 33.13 10.19
C ASP A 489 20.89 34.03 9.09
N ASP A 490 20.08 34.42 8.10
CA ASP A 490 20.54 35.22 6.97
C ASP A 490 20.81 36.69 7.32
N ASP A 491 20.30 37.17 8.46
CA ASP A 491 20.56 38.50 9.02
C ASP A 491 21.96 38.68 9.63
N GLU A 492 22.68 37.58 9.89
CA GLU A 492 24.08 37.60 10.32
C GLU A 492 25.03 37.97 9.17
N ILE A 493 24.60 37.82 7.92
CA ILE A 493 25.42 38.09 6.74
C ILE A 493 25.43 39.60 6.45
N VAL A 494 26.62 40.21 6.41
CA VAL A 494 26.77 41.67 6.17
C VAL A 494 27.51 42.00 4.88
N HIS A 495 28.12 40.99 4.25
CA HIS A 495 28.92 41.16 3.04
C HIS A 495 28.91 39.89 2.20
N VAL A 496 28.67 40.04 0.90
CA VAL A 496 28.77 38.96 -0.09
C VAL A 496 29.49 39.47 -1.33
N GLU A 497 30.66 38.94 -1.64
CA GLU A 497 31.37 39.17 -2.89
C GLU A 497 31.22 37.94 -3.80
N MET A 498 30.55 38.11 -4.93
CA MET A 498 30.28 37.07 -5.92
C MET A 498 31.13 37.27 -7.17
N THR A 499 31.86 36.23 -7.55
CA THR A 499 32.66 36.16 -8.78
C THR A 499 32.04 35.15 -9.74
N GLN A 500 31.82 35.53 -10.99
CA GLN A 500 31.34 34.63 -12.05
C GLN A 500 32.04 34.96 -13.37
N GLY A 501 32.89 34.05 -13.85
CA GLY A 501 33.81 34.35 -14.97
C GLY A 501 34.72 35.54 -14.65
N ASP A 502 34.73 36.56 -15.51
CA ASP A 502 35.51 37.80 -15.31
C ASP A 502 34.74 38.88 -14.51
N SER A 503 33.51 38.61 -14.07
CA SER A 503 32.68 39.60 -13.37
C SER A 503 32.78 39.42 -11.86
N ILE A 504 32.95 40.53 -11.15
CA ILE A 504 32.91 40.61 -9.68
C ILE A 504 31.82 41.60 -9.29
N VAL A 505 30.95 41.19 -8.36
CA VAL A 505 29.98 42.06 -7.70
C VAL A 505 30.11 41.90 -6.20
N VAL A 506 30.11 43.03 -5.49
CA VAL A 506 30.20 43.11 -4.04
C VAL A 506 28.89 43.66 -3.51
N PHE A 507 28.26 42.95 -2.60
CA PHE A 507 27.09 43.36 -1.84
C PHE A 507 27.52 43.66 -0.41
N ASP A 508 27.25 44.88 0.06
CA ASP A 508 27.52 45.32 1.43
C ASP A 508 26.22 45.81 2.08
N LEU A 509 25.99 45.40 3.33
CA LEU A 509 24.87 45.93 4.12
C LEU A 509 25.18 47.37 4.56
N GLY A 510 24.42 48.33 4.02
CA GLY A 510 24.50 49.75 4.39
C GLY A 510 23.77 50.07 5.70
N ASP A 511 23.46 51.36 5.91
CA ASP A 511 22.73 51.80 7.12
C ASP A 511 21.28 51.30 7.16
N ILE A 512 20.68 51.00 6.00
CA ILE A 512 19.25 50.66 5.86
C ILE A 512 19.04 49.54 4.84
N ASP A 513 19.70 49.61 3.68
CA ASP A 513 19.51 48.70 2.56
C ASP A 513 20.85 48.15 2.07
N TRP A 514 20.81 47.02 1.37
CA TRP A 514 21.99 46.48 0.69
C TRP A 514 22.42 47.35 -0.49
N GLU A 515 23.72 47.54 -0.64
CA GLU A 515 24.34 48.28 -1.74
C GLU A 515 25.20 47.34 -2.60
N ALA A 516 25.23 47.53 -3.93
CA ALA A 516 25.99 46.68 -4.84
C ALA A 516 27.05 47.49 -5.62
N THR A 517 28.28 46.98 -5.65
CA THR A 517 29.41 47.57 -6.37
C THR A 517 30.02 46.56 -7.35
N THR A 518 30.28 47.01 -8.57
CA THR A 518 31.07 46.29 -9.59
C THR A 518 32.34 47.10 -9.90
N GLU A 519 33.25 46.57 -10.72
CA GLU A 519 34.48 47.31 -11.11
C GLU A 519 34.17 48.69 -11.74
N ASP A 520 33.09 48.77 -12.52
CA ASP A 520 32.75 49.94 -13.33
C ASP A 520 31.57 50.78 -12.80
N ASP A 521 30.76 50.23 -11.88
CA ASP A 521 29.48 50.86 -11.51
C ASP A 521 29.00 50.52 -10.10
N PHE A 522 28.16 51.40 -9.56
CA PHE A 522 27.44 51.24 -8.29
C PHE A 522 25.93 51.23 -8.57
N PHE A 523 25.19 50.34 -7.92
CA PHE A 523 23.73 50.31 -8.04
C PHE A 523 23.04 49.82 -6.76
N GLU A 524 21.78 50.21 -6.61
CA GLU A 524 20.89 49.69 -5.57
C GLU A 524 20.27 48.36 -6.06
N PRO A 525 20.64 47.20 -5.49
CA PRO A 525 20.10 45.93 -5.91
C PRO A 525 18.62 45.80 -5.54
N LYS A 526 17.89 44.97 -6.29
CA LYS A 526 16.56 44.51 -5.91
C LYS A 526 16.65 43.77 -4.58
N GLN A 527 16.13 44.36 -3.50
CA GLN A 527 16.21 43.78 -2.16
C GLN A 527 15.67 42.34 -2.11
N THR A 528 14.54 42.06 -2.75
CA THR A 528 13.98 40.70 -2.82
C THR A 528 14.90 39.66 -3.49
N ALA A 529 15.79 40.09 -4.39
CA ALA A 529 16.76 39.19 -5.02
C ALA A 529 17.97 38.96 -4.10
N ILE A 530 18.36 39.96 -3.32
CA ILE A 530 19.39 39.83 -2.28
C ILE A 530 18.88 38.93 -1.16
N ASP A 531 17.70 39.19 -0.62
CA ASP A 531 17.08 38.34 0.41
C ASP A 531 17.05 36.88 -0.04
N ALA A 532 16.64 36.61 -1.28
CA ALA A 532 16.64 35.26 -1.84
C ALA A 532 18.05 34.62 -1.94
N LEU A 533 19.08 35.41 -2.24
CA LEU A 533 20.48 34.93 -2.24
C LEU A 533 20.95 34.64 -0.80
N LEU A 534 20.67 35.53 0.16
CA LEU A 534 21.08 35.36 1.55
C LEU A 534 20.43 34.14 2.19
N THR A 535 19.12 33.97 2.02
CA THR A 535 18.40 32.75 2.42
C THR A 535 19.00 31.52 1.74
N SER A 536 19.33 31.60 0.44
CA SER A 536 19.96 30.47 -0.27
C SER A 536 21.36 30.14 0.25
N ILE A 537 22.09 31.12 0.81
CA ILE A 537 23.41 30.94 1.41
C ILE A 537 23.29 30.31 2.79
N SER A 538 22.38 30.81 3.65
CA SER A 538 22.19 30.29 5.00
C SER A 538 21.58 28.89 5.01
N GLU A 539 20.66 28.60 4.08
CA GLU A 539 20.05 27.28 3.92
C GLU A 539 20.86 26.34 3.00
N ALA A 540 22.07 26.74 2.58
CA ALA A 540 22.87 25.97 1.63
C ALA A 540 23.39 24.66 2.25
N GLU A 541 22.79 23.53 1.88
CA GLU A 541 23.27 22.20 2.21
C GLU A 541 23.88 21.51 0.98
N ALA A 542 25.05 20.90 1.14
CA ALA A 542 25.62 20.06 0.10
C ALA A 542 24.82 18.76 -0.11
N ASP A 543 24.87 18.25 -1.32
CA ASP A 543 24.31 16.94 -1.67
C ASP A 543 25.19 15.79 -1.19
N ASP A 544 26.50 15.98 -1.21
CA ASP A 544 27.48 14.98 -0.76
C ASP A 544 28.84 15.63 -0.44
N VAL A 545 29.72 14.87 0.22
CA VAL A 545 31.11 15.24 0.48
C VAL A 545 32.08 14.20 -0.08
N LEU A 546 33.00 14.67 -0.92
CA LEU A 546 34.05 13.90 -1.57
C LEU A 546 35.32 13.90 -0.71
N LEU A 547 35.38 12.97 0.23
CA LEU A 547 36.40 12.95 1.31
C LEU A 547 37.83 12.66 0.82
N ASP A 548 38.00 12.12 -0.38
CA ASP A 548 39.30 11.83 -1.00
C ASP A 548 39.56 12.66 -2.29
N ALA A 549 38.70 13.63 -2.60
CA ALA A 549 38.89 14.48 -3.77
C ALA A 549 40.00 15.52 -3.54
N PRO A 550 40.70 15.97 -4.60
CA PRO A 550 41.58 17.11 -4.49
C PRO A 550 40.80 18.33 -3.96
N THR A 551 41.42 19.03 -3.02
CA THR A 551 40.86 20.17 -2.27
C THR A 551 40.58 21.41 -3.12
N ALA A 552 41.06 21.43 -4.37
CA ALA A 552 40.87 22.54 -5.28
C ALA A 552 40.25 22.02 -6.59
N PRO A 553 39.16 22.64 -7.07
CA PRO A 553 38.60 22.27 -8.34
C PRO A 553 39.55 22.59 -9.50
N ALA A 554 39.42 21.84 -10.60
CA ALA A 554 40.28 22.02 -11.77
C ALA A 554 40.02 23.33 -12.53
N GLU A 555 38.77 23.84 -12.51
CA GLU A 555 38.37 25.10 -13.15
C GLU A 555 37.14 25.70 -12.43
N THR A 556 37.37 26.76 -11.65
CA THR A 556 36.31 27.49 -10.93
C THR A 556 35.40 28.23 -11.91
N VAL A 557 34.09 27.95 -11.85
CA VAL A 557 33.07 28.66 -12.64
C VAL A 557 32.56 29.91 -11.94
N GLY A 558 32.69 29.97 -10.61
CA GLY A 558 32.41 31.14 -9.80
C GLY A 558 32.78 30.93 -8.34
N SER A 559 32.77 32.00 -7.55
CA SER A 559 33.02 31.95 -6.11
C SER A 559 32.18 32.93 -5.33
N LEU A 560 31.91 32.63 -4.07
CA LEU A 560 31.28 33.52 -3.10
C LEU A 560 32.25 33.77 -1.95
N LEU A 561 32.41 35.01 -1.54
CA LEU A 561 33.09 35.41 -0.30
C LEU A 561 32.06 36.07 0.60
N ILE A 562 31.81 35.45 1.75
CA ILE A 562 30.73 35.81 2.67
C ILE A 562 31.37 36.25 3.98
N LYS A 563 30.91 37.36 4.56
CA LYS A 563 31.31 37.79 5.91
C LYS A 563 30.11 38.01 6.81
N SER A 564 30.21 37.56 8.05
CA SER A 564 29.21 37.83 9.08
C SER A 564 29.48 39.14 9.82
N ASP A 565 28.48 39.64 10.54
CA ASP A 565 28.58 40.79 11.44
C ASP A 565 29.57 40.55 12.61
N GLU A 566 29.76 39.29 13.02
CA GLU A 566 30.78 38.88 13.99
C GLU A 566 32.21 38.88 13.42
N GLY A 567 32.36 39.10 12.11
CA GLY A 567 33.65 39.18 11.41
C GLY A 567 34.22 37.84 10.96
N SER A 568 33.42 36.77 10.97
CA SER A 568 33.78 35.50 10.33
C SER A 568 33.76 35.66 8.81
N GLU A 569 34.60 34.89 8.11
CA GLU A 569 34.75 34.97 6.65
C GLU A 569 34.79 33.57 6.05
N TRP A 570 33.95 33.31 5.05
CA TRP A 570 33.85 32.05 4.33
C TRP A 570 33.98 32.30 2.84
N LYS A 571 34.76 31.47 2.14
CA LYS A 571 34.89 31.54 0.68
C LYS A 571 34.54 30.20 0.05
N LEU A 572 33.50 30.20 -0.78
CA LEU A 572 33.04 29.06 -1.56
C LEU A 572 33.58 29.20 -2.98
N ASP A 573 34.47 28.30 -3.39
CA ASP A 573 34.91 28.19 -4.79
C ASP A 573 34.11 27.07 -5.46
N ILE A 574 33.34 27.41 -6.50
CA ILE A 574 32.41 26.49 -7.17
C ILE A 574 32.93 26.17 -8.57
N ALA A 575 32.96 24.90 -8.92
CA ALA A 575 33.41 24.40 -10.22
C ALA A 575 32.46 23.35 -10.77
N LYS A 576 32.50 23.18 -12.08
CA LYS A 576 31.73 22.12 -12.73
C LYS A 576 32.41 20.77 -12.51
N ALA A 577 31.69 19.82 -11.93
CA ALA A 577 32.19 18.46 -11.73
C ALA A 577 31.73 17.54 -12.88
N GLU A 578 30.42 17.42 -13.07
CA GLU A 578 29.79 16.58 -14.10
C GLU A 578 28.63 17.33 -14.80
N GLU A 579 27.78 16.62 -15.54
CA GLU A 579 26.55 17.18 -16.07
C GLU A 579 25.56 17.40 -14.92
N GLU A 580 25.16 18.65 -14.69
CA GLU A 580 24.23 19.08 -13.62
C GLU A 580 24.75 18.97 -12.17
N THR A 581 26.03 18.61 -11.95
CA THR A 581 26.66 18.58 -10.62
C THR A 581 27.88 19.49 -10.55
N TYR A 582 27.99 20.22 -9.44
CA TYR A 582 29.05 21.18 -9.18
C TYR A 582 29.82 20.79 -7.93
N SER A 583 31.14 20.90 -7.98
CA SER A 583 31.99 20.75 -6.80
C SER A 583 32.17 22.10 -6.10
N VAL A 584 32.03 22.15 -4.78
CA VAL A 584 32.28 23.34 -3.97
C VAL A 584 33.46 23.07 -3.05
N SER A 585 34.41 24.00 -2.96
CA SER A 585 35.48 23.97 -1.94
C SER A 585 35.35 25.19 -1.03
N LEU A 586 35.30 24.96 0.27
CA LEU A 586 35.26 26.00 1.30
C LEU A 586 36.69 26.35 1.75
N ASN A 587 37.04 27.63 1.81
CA ASN A 587 38.37 28.06 2.24
C ASN A 587 38.70 27.57 3.65
N GLY A 588 39.88 26.96 3.79
CA GLY A 588 40.34 26.36 5.05
C GLY A 588 39.86 24.93 5.25
N SER A 589 38.89 24.47 4.45
CA SER A 589 38.42 23.10 4.50
C SER A 589 39.36 22.15 3.77
N ILE A 590 39.43 20.91 4.26
CA ILE A 590 40.12 19.81 3.58
C ILE A 590 39.16 18.99 2.70
N SER A 591 37.87 19.28 2.77
CA SER A 591 36.80 18.53 2.11
C SER A 591 36.31 19.26 0.85
N THR A 592 35.91 18.50 -0.16
CA THR A 592 35.23 19.02 -1.36
C THR A 592 33.79 18.54 -1.33
N TYR A 593 32.84 19.43 -1.58
CA TYR A 593 31.40 19.14 -1.56
C TYR A 593 30.86 19.01 -2.97
N THR A 594 29.67 18.42 -3.11
CA THR A 594 28.89 18.50 -4.35
C THR A 594 27.55 19.18 -4.10
N ILE A 595 27.09 19.97 -5.08
CA ILE A 595 25.75 20.55 -5.14
C ILE A 595 25.12 20.32 -6.51
N ASP A 596 23.80 20.26 -6.56
CA ASP A 596 23.03 20.17 -7.79
C ASP A 596 22.95 21.51 -8.55
N GLN A 597 22.41 21.45 -9.76
CA GLN A 597 22.23 22.62 -10.61
C GLN A 597 21.26 23.66 -10.04
N GLU A 598 20.26 23.22 -9.26
CA GLU A 598 19.27 24.13 -8.68
C GLU A 598 19.92 25.01 -7.61
N LEU A 599 20.63 24.41 -6.66
CA LEU A 599 21.37 25.12 -5.62
C LEU A 599 22.50 25.96 -6.23
N PHE A 600 23.22 25.43 -7.24
CA PHE A 600 24.19 26.24 -7.98
C PHE A 600 23.57 27.52 -8.56
N GLY A 601 22.40 27.42 -9.18
CA GLY A 601 21.70 28.57 -9.77
C GLY A 601 21.21 29.58 -8.72
N LYS A 602 20.91 29.11 -7.50
CA LYS A 602 20.54 29.96 -6.36
C LYS A 602 21.74 30.64 -5.70
N LEU A 603 22.89 29.97 -5.62
CA LEU A 603 24.13 30.50 -5.04
C LEU A 603 24.87 31.45 -6.01
N LEU A 604 24.82 31.20 -7.32
CA LEU A 604 25.45 32.04 -8.35
C LEU A 604 24.43 32.55 -9.38
N PRO A 605 23.41 33.33 -8.95
CA PRO A 605 22.42 33.90 -9.85
C PRO A 605 23.07 34.93 -10.78
N SER A 606 22.46 35.16 -11.95
CA SER A 606 22.99 36.12 -12.92
C SER A 606 22.97 37.55 -12.38
N LEU A 607 24.03 38.35 -12.61
CA LEU A 607 24.08 39.76 -12.18
C LEU A 607 22.82 40.58 -12.55
N GLU A 608 22.22 40.31 -13.70
CA GLU A 608 21.03 41.02 -14.17
C GLU A 608 19.78 40.76 -13.32
N SER A 609 19.72 39.67 -12.54
CA SER A 609 18.59 39.44 -11.61
C SER A 609 18.57 40.41 -10.44
N PHE A 610 19.72 41.02 -10.11
CA PHE A 610 19.81 42.03 -9.04
C PHE A 610 19.50 43.44 -9.51
N LYS A 611 19.61 43.73 -10.82
CA LYS A 611 19.38 45.08 -11.33
C LYS A 611 17.89 45.36 -11.48
N SER A 612 17.50 46.57 -11.08
CA SER A 612 16.18 47.13 -11.40
C SER A 612 16.06 47.28 -12.92
N THR A 613 15.10 46.57 -13.52
CA THR A 613 14.74 46.77 -14.92
C THR A 613 14.07 48.13 -15.05
N GLU A 614 14.81 49.13 -15.54
CA GLU A 614 14.27 50.44 -15.92
C GLU A 614 13.12 50.24 -16.92
N GLY A 615 11.88 50.16 -16.42
CA GLY A 615 10.71 49.86 -17.25
C GLY A 615 9.61 49.05 -16.59
N GLU A 616 9.82 48.46 -15.40
CA GLU A 616 8.68 48.06 -14.57
C GLU A 616 8.02 49.34 -14.04
N GLU A 617 7.14 49.93 -14.88
CA GLU A 617 6.12 50.85 -14.39
C GLU A 617 5.49 50.18 -13.18
N VAL A 618 5.69 50.78 -12.00
CA VAL A 618 4.90 50.49 -10.82
C VAL A 618 3.45 50.57 -11.29
N VAL A 619 2.83 49.40 -11.52
CA VAL A 619 1.40 49.31 -11.78
C VAL A 619 0.77 49.79 -10.49
N SER A 620 0.54 51.08 -10.43
CA SER A 620 -0.27 51.72 -9.41
C SER A 620 -1.60 51.02 -9.49
N PHE A 621 -1.84 50.12 -8.54
CA PHE A 621 -3.16 49.59 -8.29
C PHE A 621 -4.03 50.80 -7.93
N GLN A 622 -4.75 51.34 -8.92
CA GLN A 622 -5.94 52.12 -8.64
C GLN A 622 -6.83 51.21 -7.81
N ALA A 623 -6.97 51.54 -6.52
CA ALA A 623 -7.91 50.88 -5.64
C ALA A 623 -9.25 50.75 -6.39
N PRO A 624 -9.86 49.56 -6.46
CA PRO A 624 -11.16 49.40 -7.09
C PRO A 624 -12.10 50.44 -6.48
N GLN A 625 -12.73 51.27 -7.33
CA GLN A 625 -13.80 52.14 -6.87
C GLN A 625 -14.89 51.24 -6.29
N LEU A 626 -14.96 51.19 -4.96
CA LEU A 626 -16.09 50.61 -4.25
C LEU A 626 -17.31 51.44 -4.63
N ASP A 627 -18.22 50.84 -5.39
CA ASP A 627 -19.57 51.36 -5.50
C ASP A 627 -20.11 51.56 -4.08
N PRO A 628 -20.73 52.72 -3.76
CA PRO A 628 -21.28 52.96 -2.44
C PRO A 628 -22.30 51.87 -2.13
N ALA A 629 -22.11 51.20 -0.99
CA ALA A 629 -23.01 50.18 -0.50
C ALA A 629 -24.46 50.70 -0.53
N PRO A 630 -25.45 49.87 -0.95
CA PRO A 630 -26.84 50.24 -0.83
C PRO A 630 -27.12 50.54 0.63
N VAL A 631 -27.72 51.72 0.88
CA VAL A 631 -28.16 52.14 2.20
C VAL A 631 -29.20 51.12 2.67
N ASP A 632 -28.80 50.30 3.65
CA ASP A 632 -29.67 49.35 4.33
C ASP A 632 -30.56 50.15 5.28
N ASP A 633 -31.75 50.51 4.80
CA ASP A 633 -32.83 51.05 5.60
C ASP A 633 -33.31 49.96 6.56
N GLY A 634 -32.73 49.97 7.76
CA GLY A 634 -33.16 49.10 8.85
C GLY A 634 -34.64 49.28 9.15
N HIS A 635 -35.43 48.25 8.86
CA HIS A 635 -36.71 48.01 9.52
C HIS A 635 -37.11 46.54 9.45
N ASP A 636 -37.51 46.05 10.65
CA ASP A 636 -38.35 44.88 10.94
C ASP A 636 -37.66 43.51 10.79
N GLY A 637 -37.42 42.73 11.84
CA GLY A 637 -38.25 42.48 13.01
C GLY A 637 -39.09 41.22 12.76
N HIS A 638 -38.66 40.06 13.27
CA HIS A 638 -39.57 38.93 13.50
C HIS A 638 -39.07 37.99 14.61
N ASP A 639 -39.91 37.87 15.63
CA ASP A 639 -40.05 36.73 16.53
C ASP A 639 -40.29 35.42 15.74
N HIS A 640 -39.54 34.37 16.06
CA HIS A 640 -40.04 33.12 16.68
C HIS A 640 -38.95 32.05 16.79
#